data_AF-A0A960NU37-F1
#
_entry.id   AF-A0A960NU37-F1
#
_cell.length_a   1.000
_cell.length_b   1.000
_cell.length_c   1.000
_cell.angle_alpha   90.00
_cell.angle_beta   90.00
_cell.angle_gamma   90.00
#
_symmetry.space_group_name_H-M   'P 1'
#
loop_
_entity.id
_entity.type
_entity.pdbx_description
1 polymer ?
#
loop_
_entity_poly.entity_id
_entity_poly.type
_entity_poly.pdbx_seq_one_letter_code
_entity_poly.pdbx_strand_id
1 'polypeptide(L)'
;MLLLSALIWGMAAYFRPDISRLPAMPSAEEVRQARASLDALPDTQHPTVIWRDVDYGSADAAWRPREEAPMLRELVASGRLPPVDERTGPEPVVLEGVDGTGNYGGTWYRLATSDGDTSGTIATRLSNATLVRWSPTGYPIVPHLAKFWTVSEDQRVYTFTLRRGVRWSDGHPFTADDILYWWQWEALYFDQKPGLMDVGGEQGHVEKVDELTVRFVFPKPNSLFLERLAVAYPVAYAPEHYLRQFHPEVGDQALIEQTKRALNLPSARAVYDRMAETFNPACPRMWPWIYRHYRATPPQTFVRNPYYFAVDSAGRQLPYLDRVVIDVKAKSLLTSAASTGELSMQARFIDFQDYTLLASQAARHGYQLYHWYSTSRTALTIYPNLNRLIDPVRPGTKWKHQLINERDFRRALSLAIDRQAIIDAVYYGVGEPAQIAPGPASPYHHEALLKSHVNYEPAVANALLDGLGLQQRDGEGFRLAPDGTRLTFFISITDAFPPDDTFMIAEYWKQVGVRTIVQIHARPYFQTQQSTYDYDFIGWLSFDEFMPAIDPRQLVPTNPTTFFAPGYGQWFFNNGLNDSPQARSANSIEPPPGSDIRRAMELAAAAAVAPTQRERVALFEGIFDLNARNVWTISVATTPPYPVVVKDGFRNVPRKAIIGWFPMTPGNTGVETYFWDDPDRDPAVVADLQRSLVEPASLPLMGPAGNETSSGGVGRLVRGLLWLGSGLVLVLTGLRHPFIWRRLALMVPTLFFVSIIVFTILQLPPGDFISSKALQLQMQGDSGALTQLEDLKKTFRYDQSPVQRYLYWTGLKWFTTFKAEDTGLLQGNLGRSMEKMQAVTDLMGDRLMLTFVVSLFTILLTWAVALPIGVYSAVRHYSTGDYVLTFLGFLGMSVPPFLLALVLMYLSTQYLGINISGLFSLRYAAQPWWDWPKFMDLLRHIWAPVIVLGAGSIAVMIRVMRANLLDELKKPYVVAARAKGVRPLKLLWKYPVRLALNPFVSGVGTLFPQLVSGGAIVAIVLSLPTVSPLLLNGLMNQDTYMAASLLMVLSLLGVVGTLVSDLLLLWLDPRIRLTGGSK
;
A
#
# COMPACT_ATOMS: atom_id res chain seq x y z
N MET A 1 -23.36 -1.51 36.43
CA MET A 1 -22.71 -2.78 36.01
C MET A 1 -23.71 -3.89 35.76
N LEU A 2 -24.55 -4.30 36.72
CA LEU A 2 -25.51 -5.41 36.54
C LEU A 2 -26.44 -5.28 35.32
N LEU A 3 -26.93 -4.08 35.00
CA LEU A 3 -27.74 -3.83 33.79
C LEU A 3 -26.95 -3.95 32.49
N LEU A 4 -25.69 -3.52 32.48
CA LEU A 4 -24.79 -3.69 31.33
C LEU A 4 -24.44 -5.17 31.15
N SER A 5 -24.17 -5.88 32.25
CA SER A 5 -23.99 -7.33 32.26
C SER A 5 -25.24 -8.05 31.78
N ALA A 6 -26.44 -7.66 32.23
CA ALA A 6 -27.70 -8.25 31.78
C ALA A 6 -28.00 -7.93 30.30
N LEU A 7 -27.58 -6.76 29.80
CA LEU A 7 -27.73 -6.38 28.39
C LEU A 7 -26.71 -7.11 27.51
N ILE A 8 -25.49 -7.31 28.00
CA ILE A 8 -24.46 -8.14 27.36
C ILE A 8 -24.89 -9.61 27.35
N TRP A 9 -25.42 -10.14 28.46
CA TRP A 9 -25.94 -11.49 28.56
C TRP A 9 -27.23 -11.68 27.78
N GLY A 10 -28.09 -10.65 27.72
CA GLY A 10 -29.31 -10.63 26.92
C GLY A 10 -29.01 -10.55 25.42
N MET A 11 -28.04 -9.73 25.01
CA MET A 11 -27.51 -9.74 23.65
C MET A 11 -26.78 -11.05 23.35
N ALA A 12 -25.99 -11.61 24.27
CA ALA A 12 -25.37 -12.91 24.09
C ALA A 12 -26.42 -14.03 24.01
N ALA A 13 -27.57 -13.91 24.66
CA ALA A 13 -28.67 -14.87 24.59
C ALA A 13 -29.57 -14.66 23.35
N TYR A 14 -29.67 -13.45 22.82
CA TYR A 14 -30.45 -13.12 21.62
C TYR A 14 -29.64 -13.36 20.34
N PHE A 15 -28.34 -13.00 20.35
CA PHE A 15 -27.34 -13.36 19.36
C PHE A 15 -26.64 -14.67 19.69
N ARG A 16 -27.21 -15.50 20.58
CA ARG A 16 -26.73 -16.87 20.77
C ARG A 16 -26.77 -17.49 19.38
N PRO A 17 -25.62 -17.87 18.79
CA PRO A 17 -25.66 -18.58 17.53
C PRO A 17 -26.57 -19.78 17.73
N ASP A 18 -27.51 -19.97 16.82
CA ASP A 18 -28.39 -21.14 16.85
C ASP A 18 -27.53 -22.38 16.63
N ILE A 19 -26.95 -22.91 17.71
CA ILE A 19 -26.17 -24.13 17.75
C ILE A 19 -27.03 -25.37 17.46
N SER A 20 -28.36 -25.24 17.40
CA SER A 20 -29.24 -26.30 16.91
C SER A 20 -29.32 -26.33 15.37
N ARG A 21 -28.96 -25.22 14.72
CA ARG A 21 -28.61 -25.12 13.30
C ARG A 21 -27.10 -24.99 13.12
N LEU A 22 -26.33 -25.89 13.72
CA LEU A 22 -25.00 -26.13 13.19
C LEU A 22 -25.20 -26.54 11.71
N PRO A 23 -24.45 -25.96 10.75
CA PRO A 23 -24.42 -26.50 9.41
C PRO A 23 -24.17 -28.00 9.54
N ALA A 24 -24.91 -28.81 8.78
CA ALA A 24 -24.68 -30.25 8.78
C ALA A 24 -23.17 -30.49 8.69
N MET A 25 -22.64 -31.33 9.58
CA MET A 25 -21.22 -31.71 9.50
C MET A 25 -20.97 -32.13 8.05
N PRO A 26 -20.02 -31.48 7.35
CA PRO A 26 -19.79 -31.76 5.96
C PRO A 26 -19.57 -33.26 5.81
N SER A 27 -20.24 -33.86 4.84
CA SER A 27 -20.09 -35.26 4.51
C SER A 27 -18.61 -35.58 4.30
N ALA A 28 -18.22 -36.84 4.52
CA ALA A 28 -16.83 -37.25 4.26
C ALA A 28 -16.38 -36.91 2.83
N GLU A 29 -17.31 -36.88 1.88
CA GLU A 29 -17.06 -36.45 0.50
C GLU A 29 -16.81 -34.94 0.39
N GLU A 30 -17.63 -34.09 1.02
CA GLU A 30 -17.39 -32.64 1.05
C GLU A 30 -16.05 -32.29 1.73
N VAL A 31 -15.69 -33.01 2.79
CA VAL A 31 -14.37 -32.85 3.43
C VAL A 31 -13.23 -33.31 2.51
N ARG A 32 -13.42 -34.42 1.78
CA ARG A 32 -12.43 -34.88 0.78
C ARG A 32 -12.27 -33.87 -0.35
N GLN A 33 -13.37 -33.36 -0.90
CA GLN A 33 -13.35 -32.38 -1.98
C GLN A 33 -12.74 -31.05 -1.51
N ALA A 34 -13.08 -30.59 -0.30
CA ALA A 34 -12.46 -29.41 0.29
C ALA A 34 -10.95 -29.60 0.47
N ARG A 35 -10.50 -30.76 0.98
CA ARG A 35 -9.07 -31.09 1.10
C ARG A 35 -8.37 -31.19 -0.25
N ALA A 36 -9.00 -31.83 -1.25
CA ALA A 36 -8.47 -31.92 -2.60
C ALA A 36 -8.37 -30.54 -3.26
N SER A 37 -9.30 -29.63 -2.98
CA SER A 37 -9.26 -28.26 -3.50
C SER A 37 -8.07 -27.45 -2.99
N LEU A 38 -7.51 -27.80 -1.82
CA LEU A 38 -6.31 -27.18 -1.24
C LEU A 38 -5.01 -27.69 -1.87
N ASP A 39 -5.05 -28.74 -2.70
CA ASP A 39 -3.90 -29.17 -3.46
C ASP A 39 -3.54 -28.14 -4.53
N ALA A 40 -2.55 -27.31 -4.21
CA ALA A 40 -2.03 -26.31 -5.12
C ALA A 40 -0.87 -26.82 -5.99
N LEU A 41 -0.39 -28.07 -5.84
CA LEU A 41 0.79 -28.52 -6.55
C LEU A 41 0.61 -28.36 -8.07
N PRO A 42 1.54 -27.65 -8.75
CA PRO A 42 1.46 -27.47 -10.20
C PRO A 42 1.65 -28.83 -10.89
N ASP A 43 0.86 -29.08 -11.93
CA ASP A 43 1.05 -30.26 -12.79
C ASP A 43 2.31 -30.03 -13.65
N THR A 44 3.38 -30.74 -13.32
CA THR A 44 4.65 -30.66 -14.04
C THR A 44 4.69 -31.55 -15.28
N GLN A 45 3.75 -32.49 -15.42
CA GLN A 45 3.65 -33.38 -16.57
C GLN A 45 2.84 -32.72 -17.70
N HIS A 46 1.77 -32.01 -17.35
CA HIS A 46 0.92 -31.25 -18.27
C HIS A 46 0.81 -29.79 -17.80
N PRO A 47 1.90 -29.01 -17.90
CA PRO A 47 1.89 -27.64 -17.41
C PRO A 47 0.84 -26.79 -18.15
N THR A 48 0.23 -25.86 -17.43
CA THR A 48 -0.68 -24.88 -18.04
C THR A 48 0.10 -24.02 -19.04
N VAL A 49 -0.20 -24.17 -20.33
CA VAL A 49 0.42 -23.41 -21.42
C VAL A 49 -0.54 -22.33 -21.88
N ILE A 50 -0.11 -21.07 -21.79
CA ILE A 50 -0.87 -19.88 -22.24
C ILE A 50 -0.26 -19.29 -23.52
N TRP A 51 1.01 -19.55 -23.80
CA TRP A 51 1.69 -19.04 -24.98
C TRP A 51 1.66 -20.07 -26.10
N ARG A 52 1.47 -19.62 -27.35
CA ARG A 52 1.45 -20.49 -28.52
C ARG A 52 2.52 -20.08 -29.53
N ASP A 53 3.32 -21.06 -29.96
CA ASP A 53 4.22 -20.89 -31.10
C ASP A 53 3.44 -20.91 -32.42
N VAL A 54 3.76 -19.99 -33.33
CA VAL A 54 3.03 -19.83 -34.59
C VAL A 54 3.96 -19.52 -35.76
N ASP A 55 3.59 -20.00 -36.94
CA ASP A 55 4.28 -19.67 -38.18
C ASP A 55 3.83 -18.32 -38.75
N TYR A 56 4.63 -17.28 -38.52
CA TYR A 56 4.39 -15.92 -39.01
C TYR A 56 4.42 -15.78 -40.55
N GLY A 57 4.90 -16.78 -41.29
CA GLY A 57 4.88 -16.82 -42.75
C GLY A 57 3.50 -17.10 -43.35
N SER A 58 2.57 -17.64 -42.56
CA SER A 58 1.23 -17.98 -43.03
C SER A 58 0.35 -16.74 -43.26
N ALA A 59 -0.11 -16.54 -44.49
CA ALA A 59 -0.92 -15.38 -44.88
C ALA A 59 -2.36 -15.44 -44.32
N ASP A 60 -2.95 -16.64 -44.25
CA ASP A 60 -4.38 -16.82 -43.90
C ASP A 60 -4.61 -17.27 -42.45
N ALA A 61 -3.58 -17.27 -41.61
CA ALA A 61 -3.68 -17.79 -40.25
C ALA A 61 -4.72 -17.06 -39.38
N ALA A 62 -5.44 -17.84 -38.57
CA ALA A 62 -6.53 -17.36 -37.71
C ALA A 62 -6.06 -16.36 -36.63
N TRP A 63 -4.83 -16.51 -36.13
CA TRP A 63 -4.26 -15.64 -35.10
C TRP A 63 -3.86 -14.25 -35.62
N ARG A 64 -3.89 -13.97 -36.93
CA ARG A 64 -3.53 -12.63 -37.43
C ARG A 64 -4.47 -11.58 -36.86
N PRO A 65 -3.98 -10.37 -36.48
CA PRO A 65 -4.83 -9.34 -35.90
C PRO A 65 -5.93 -8.94 -36.89
N ARG A 66 -7.19 -9.18 -36.52
CA ARG A 66 -8.38 -8.90 -37.36
C ARG A 66 -9.52 -8.27 -36.57
N GLU A 67 -9.59 -8.54 -35.27
CA GLU A 67 -10.63 -8.04 -34.39
C GLU A 67 -10.06 -7.16 -33.28
N GLU A 68 -10.81 -6.13 -32.91
CA GLU A 68 -10.49 -5.18 -31.85
C GLU A 68 -11.70 -4.99 -30.93
N ALA A 69 -11.42 -4.45 -29.73
CA ALA A 69 -12.46 -4.13 -28.77
C ALA A 69 -13.49 -3.14 -29.34
N PRO A 70 -14.80 -3.32 -29.09
CA PRO A 70 -15.84 -2.46 -29.63
C PRO A 70 -15.62 -0.96 -29.38
N MET A 71 -15.07 -0.61 -28.21
CA MET A 71 -14.78 0.79 -27.87
C MET A 71 -13.75 1.47 -28.78
N LEU A 72 -12.87 0.71 -29.44
CA LEU A 72 -11.83 1.25 -30.34
C LEU A 72 -12.35 1.51 -31.75
N ARG A 73 -13.42 0.82 -32.18
CA ARG A 73 -13.94 0.88 -33.56
C ARG A 73 -14.32 2.29 -33.99
N GLU A 74 -14.87 3.09 -33.09
CA GLU A 74 -15.20 4.49 -33.37
C GLU A 74 -13.95 5.37 -33.55
N LEU A 75 -12.89 5.10 -32.77
CA LEU A 75 -11.61 5.80 -32.93
C LEU A 75 -10.96 5.45 -34.27
N VAL A 76 -11.05 4.18 -34.69
CA VAL A 76 -10.58 3.74 -36.01
C VAL A 76 -11.41 4.34 -37.14
N ALA A 77 -12.74 4.25 -37.05
CA ALA A 77 -13.65 4.80 -38.06
C ALA A 77 -13.54 6.33 -38.20
N SER A 78 -13.19 7.04 -37.12
CA SER A 78 -12.93 8.48 -37.14
C SER A 78 -11.51 8.86 -37.56
N GLY A 79 -10.63 7.89 -37.85
CA GLY A 79 -9.24 8.13 -38.25
C GLY A 79 -8.33 8.61 -37.11
N ARG A 80 -8.80 8.57 -35.85
CA ARG A 80 -8.03 8.93 -34.65
C ARG A 80 -7.13 7.80 -34.16
N LEU A 81 -7.35 6.58 -34.68
CA LEU A 81 -6.56 5.40 -34.36
C LEU A 81 -6.36 4.54 -35.64
N PRO A 82 -5.15 4.02 -35.92
CA PRO A 82 -4.93 3.13 -37.06
C PRO A 82 -5.71 1.79 -36.92
N PRO A 83 -5.91 1.03 -38.00
CA PRO A 83 -6.52 -0.30 -37.93
C PRO A 83 -5.67 -1.29 -37.12
N VAL A 84 -6.30 -2.36 -36.62
CA VAL A 84 -5.71 -3.26 -35.61
C VAL A 84 -4.46 -4.00 -36.07
N ASP A 85 -4.38 -4.35 -37.35
CA ASP A 85 -3.24 -5.01 -37.99
C ASP A 85 -2.00 -4.11 -38.05
N GLU A 86 -2.19 -2.81 -38.33
CA GLU A 86 -1.12 -1.81 -38.29
C GLU A 86 -0.63 -1.51 -36.86
N ARG A 87 -1.55 -1.56 -35.88
CA ARG A 87 -1.24 -1.28 -34.47
C ARG A 87 -0.50 -2.40 -33.76
N THR A 88 -0.98 -3.63 -33.96
CA THR A 88 -0.45 -4.83 -33.29
C THR A 88 0.82 -5.34 -33.98
N GLY A 89 0.92 -5.09 -35.29
CA GLY A 89 2.03 -5.53 -36.12
C GLY A 89 1.86 -6.95 -36.68
N PRO A 90 2.72 -7.35 -37.64
CA PRO A 90 2.64 -8.63 -38.33
C PRO A 90 3.10 -9.84 -37.48
N GLU A 91 3.83 -9.62 -36.38
CA GLU A 91 4.41 -10.69 -35.55
C GLU A 91 3.95 -10.63 -34.08
N PRO A 92 2.62 -10.61 -33.81
CA PRO A 92 2.09 -10.46 -32.46
C PRO A 92 2.43 -11.66 -31.57
N VAL A 93 2.42 -11.45 -30.25
CA VAL A 93 2.39 -12.57 -29.29
C VAL A 93 1.01 -13.23 -29.39
N VAL A 94 0.96 -14.55 -29.55
CA VAL A 94 -0.30 -15.31 -29.55
C VAL A 94 -0.48 -15.97 -28.18
N LEU A 95 -1.53 -15.56 -27.48
CA LEU A 95 -1.90 -16.09 -26.16
C LEU A 95 -3.21 -16.89 -26.24
N GLU A 96 -3.34 -17.91 -25.39
CA GLU A 96 -4.50 -18.77 -25.27
C GLU A 96 -4.93 -18.83 -23.80
N GLY A 97 -6.12 -18.31 -23.51
CA GLY A 97 -6.67 -18.37 -22.17
C GLY A 97 -7.04 -19.81 -21.78
N VAL A 98 -6.99 -20.12 -20.48
CA VAL A 98 -7.26 -21.48 -19.97
C VAL A 98 -8.70 -21.97 -20.21
N ASP A 99 -9.66 -21.06 -20.39
CA ASP A 99 -11.05 -21.32 -20.75
C ASP A 99 -11.34 -21.01 -22.24
N GLY A 100 -10.31 -20.64 -23.02
CA GLY A 100 -10.39 -20.30 -24.45
C GLY A 100 -10.56 -18.80 -24.76
N THR A 101 -11.14 -18.50 -25.92
CA THR A 101 -11.36 -17.13 -26.43
C THR A 101 -12.39 -16.37 -25.60
N GLY A 102 -12.04 -15.14 -25.18
CA GLY A 102 -12.86 -14.28 -24.33
C GLY A 102 -13.71 -13.23 -25.04
N ASN A 103 -14.55 -12.56 -24.25
CA ASN A 103 -15.40 -11.43 -24.65
C ASN A 103 -14.75 -10.08 -24.31
N TYR A 104 -14.84 -9.12 -25.23
CA TYR A 104 -14.37 -7.76 -24.98
C TYR A 104 -15.25 -6.98 -24.01
N GLY A 105 -14.58 -6.25 -23.13
CA GLY A 105 -15.18 -5.22 -22.29
C GLY A 105 -15.04 -5.48 -20.80
N GLY A 106 -15.65 -4.60 -20.01
CA GLY A 106 -15.73 -4.75 -18.56
C GLY A 106 -14.51 -4.21 -17.81
N THR A 107 -14.59 -4.33 -16.49
CA THR A 107 -13.63 -3.73 -15.55
C THR A 107 -13.07 -4.79 -14.62
N TRP A 108 -11.74 -4.78 -14.42
CA TRP A 108 -11.12 -5.55 -13.34
C TRP A 108 -10.97 -4.67 -12.10
N TYR A 109 -11.79 -4.93 -11.08
CA TYR A 109 -11.74 -4.26 -9.79
C TYR A 109 -10.74 -4.97 -8.87
N ARG A 110 -9.80 -4.20 -8.33
CA ARG A 110 -8.74 -4.66 -7.42
C ARG A 110 -8.56 -3.70 -6.25
N LEU A 111 -7.92 -4.19 -5.20
CA LEU A 111 -7.58 -3.43 -4.01
C LEU A 111 -6.06 -3.44 -3.77
N ALA A 112 -5.54 -2.33 -3.29
CA ALA A 112 -4.17 -2.13 -2.85
C ALA A 112 -4.14 -1.57 -1.42
N THR A 113 -2.99 -1.66 -0.76
CA THR A 113 -2.81 -1.09 0.60
C THR A 113 -2.27 0.33 0.60
N SER A 114 -1.72 0.79 -0.52
CA SER A 114 -1.19 2.15 -0.70
C SER A 114 -1.07 2.53 -2.18
N ASP A 115 -0.80 3.81 -2.47
CA ASP A 115 -0.48 4.27 -3.83
C ASP A 115 0.84 3.65 -4.34
N GLY A 116 1.81 3.44 -3.44
CA GLY A 116 3.05 2.74 -3.77
C GLY A 116 2.81 1.29 -4.16
N ASP A 117 1.90 0.60 -3.47
CA ASP A 117 1.49 -0.76 -3.83
C ASP A 117 0.71 -0.81 -5.16
N THR A 118 -0.12 0.21 -5.42
CA THR A 118 -0.82 0.38 -6.71
C THR A 118 0.19 0.53 -7.86
N SER A 119 1.14 1.46 -7.71
CA SER A 119 2.21 1.71 -8.68
C SER A 119 3.08 0.48 -8.91
N GLY A 120 3.52 -0.18 -7.82
CA GLY A 120 4.30 -1.42 -7.92
C GLY A 120 3.53 -2.54 -8.61
N THR A 121 2.25 -2.73 -8.27
CA THR A 121 1.43 -3.79 -8.86
C THR A 121 1.21 -3.59 -10.36
N ILE A 122 0.88 -2.37 -10.81
CA ILE A 122 0.72 -2.10 -12.24
C ILE A 122 2.06 -2.20 -12.99
N ALA A 123 3.12 -1.61 -12.45
CA ALA A 123 4.40 -1.48 -13.15
C ALA A 123 5.21 -2.79 -13.21
N THR A 124 4.98 -3.73 -12.29
CA THR A 124 5.74 -5.01 -12.25
C THR A 124 4.88 -6.24 -12.54
N ARG A 125 3.69 -6.36 -11.95
CA ARG A 125 2.89 -7.60 -12.00
C ARG A 125 1.86 -7.60 -13.13
N LEU A 126 1.17 -6.48 -13.37
CA LEU A 126 0.15 -6.39 -14.42
C LEU A 126 0.69 -5.89 -15.76
N SER A 127 1.84 -5.22 -15.77
CA SER A 127 2.55 -4.88 -16.99
C SER A 127 3.14 -6.12 -17.64
N ASN A 128 3.96 -6.84 -16.85
CA ASN A 128 4.82 -7.98 -17.17
C ASN A 128 5.41 -7.95 -18.60
N ALA A 129 5.61 -6.79 -19.23
CA ALA A 129 5.95 -6.66 -20.64
C ALA A 129 7.47 -6.74 -20.81
N THR A 130 7.99 -7.95 -20.73
CA THR A 130 9.43 -8.28 -20.78
C THR A 130 9.80 -8.95 -22.10
N LEU A 131 11.10 -9.16 -22.36
CA LEU A 131 11.57 -9.92 -23.51
C LEU A 131 11.09 -11.39 -23.46
N VAL A 132 11.11 -11.98 -22.27
CA VAL A 132 10.67 -13.34 -21.97
C VAL A 132 9.89 -13.37 -20.65
N ARG A 133 8.99 -14.34 -20.46
CA ARG A 133 8.15 -14.45 -19.26
C ARG A 133 8.23 -15.84 -18.61
N TRP A 134 8.00 -15.88 -17.31
CA TRP A 134 7.66 -17.11 -16.60
C TRP A 134 6.29 -17.64 -17.07
N SER A 135 6.18 -18.95 -17.23
CA SER A 135 4.88 -19.61 -17.45
C SER A 135 4.06 -19.67 -16.15
N PRO A 136 2.75 -20.01 -16.21
CA PRO A 136 1.93 -20.19 -15.01
C PRO A 136 2.49 -21.24 -14.03
N THR A 137 3.27 -22.20 -14.52
CA THR A 137 3.92 -23.27 -13.74
C THR A 137 5.40 -22.99 -13.46
N GLY A 138 5.91 -21.80 -13.83
CA GLY A 138 7.34 -21.47 -13.80
C GLY A 138 7.99 -21.80 -15.13
N TYR A 139 8.25 -23.07 -15.41
CA TYR A 139 8.84 -23.50 -16.68
C TYR A 139 7.82 -24.08 -17.68
N PRO A 140 8.09 -23.97 -19.00
CA PRO A 140 9.24 -23.30 -19.61
C PRO A 140 9.16 -21.76 -19.49
N ILE A 141 10.29 -21.07 -19.63
CA ILE A 141 10.31 -19.63 -19.90
C ILE A 141 9.84 -19.44 -21.34
N VAL A 142 8.89 -18.52 -21.55
CA VAL A 142 8.24 -18.33 -22.85
C VAL A 142 8.64 -17.00 -23.51
N PRO A 143 8.71 -16.94 -24.85
CA PRO A 143 8.93 -15.69 -25.58
C PRO A 143 7.83 -14.67 -25.34
N HIS A 144 8.19 -13.38 -25.25
CA HIS A 144 7.23 -12.29 -25.13
C HIS A 144 7.57 -11.13 -26.06
N LEU A 145 8.22 -10.03 -25.65
CA LEU A 145 8.65 -8.99 -26.61
C LEU A 145 9.70 -9.51 -27.61
N ALA A 146 10.53 -10.46 -27.16
CA ALA A 146 11.37 -11.24 -28.08
C ALA A 146 10.53 -12.33 -28.75
N LYS A 147 10.71 -12.47 -30.05
CA LYS A 147 10.13 -13.55 -30.85
C LYS A 147 10.80 -14.88 -30.53
N PHE A 148 12.12 -14.88 -30.46
CA PHE A 148 12.94 -16.02 -30.03
C PHE A 148 14.32 -15.51 -29.56
N TRP A 149 15.12 -16.41 -29.00
CA TRP A 149 16.50 -16.13 -28.60
C TRP A 149 17.42 -17.32 -28.88
N THR A 150 18.71 -17.05 -28.93
CA THR A 150 19.77 -18.06 -28.97
C THR A 150 20.76 -17.78 -27.86
N VAL A 151 21.29 -18.85 -27.26
CA VAL A 151 22.31 -18.79 -26.22
C VAL A 151 23.56 -19.47 -26.75
N SER A 152 24.73 -18.84 -26.60
CA SER A 152 26.01 -19.49 -26.94
C SER A 152 26.27 -20.69 -26.03
N GLU A 153 27.04 -21.67 -26.51
CA GLU A 153 27.36 -22.89 -25.73
C GLU A 153 28.06 -22.58 -24.40
N ASP A 154 28.88 -21.52 -24.36
CA ASP A 154 29.56 -21.03 -23.16
C ASP A 154 28.69 -20.16 -22.24
N GLN A 155 27.44 -19.91 -22.63
CA GLN A 155 26.43 -19.12 -21.90
C GLN A 155 26.87 -17.69 -21.58
N ARG A 156 27.74 -17.13 -22.42
CA ARG A 156 28.21 -15.74 -22.32
C ARG A 156 27.45 -14.79 -23.23
N VAL A 157 26.78 -15.31 -24.25
CA VAL A 157 26.13 -14.49 -25.27
C VAL A 157 24.68 -14.92 -25.42
N TYR A 158 23.78 -13.97 -25.22
CA TYR A 158 22.34 -14.12 -25.41
C TYR A 158 21.90 -13.17 -26.51
N THR A 159 21.45 -13.71 -27.64
CA THR A 159 20.96 -12.92 -28.77
C THR A 159 19.44 -13.06 -28.87
N PHE A 160 18.73 -11.94 -28.82
CA PHE A 160 17.29 -11.88 -28.93
C PHE A 160 16.89 -11.25 -30.25
N THR A 161 15.95 -11.88 -30.94
CA THR A 161 15.26 -11.29 -32.08
C THR A 161 13.92 -10.75 -31.58
N LEU A 162 13.77 -9.42 -31.66
CA LEU A 162 12.56 -8.68 -31.33
C LEU A 162 11.47 -8.92 -32.39
N ARG A 163 10.22 -8.77 -31.96
CA ARG A 163 9.06 -8.89 -32.86
C ARG A 163 8.96 -7.69 -33.79
N ARG A 164 8.73 -7.97 -35.08
CA ARG A 164 8.54 -6.92 -36.07
C ARG A 164 7.19 -6.22 -35.93
N GLY A 165 7.22 -4.89 -35.99
CA GLY A 165 6.03 -4.03 -36.00
C GLY A 165 5.38 -3.77 -34.64
N VAL A 166 6.05 -4.15 -33.54
CA VAL A 166 5.63 -3.77 -32.19
C VAL A 166 5.77 -2.26 -32.01
N ARG A 167 4.82 -1.66 -31.30
CA ARG A 167 4.75 -0.22 -31.04
C ARG A 167 4.51 0.08 -29.56
N TRP A 168 5.05 1.20 -29.11
CA TRP A 168 4.71 1.82 -27.83
C TRP A 168 3.24 2.29 -27.83
N SER A 169 2.69 2.58 -26.65
CA SER A 169 1.27 2.99 -26.49
C SER A 169 0.88 4.31 -27.17
N ASP A 170 1.83 5.06 -27.71
CA ASP A 170 1.63 6.25 -28.53
C ASP A 170 1.80 5.99 -30.05
N GLY A 171 2.09 4.74 -30.44
CA GLY A 171 2.25 4.30 -31.81
C GLY A 171 3.70 4.35 -32.34
N HIS A 172 4.66 4.85 -31.57
CA HIS A 172 6.07 4.85 -31.98
C HIS A 172 6.60 3.40 -32.07
N PRO A 173 7.39 3.04 -33.10
CA PRO A 173 8.00 1.71 -33.18
C PRO A 173 8.87 1.40 -31.94
N PHE A 174 8.79 0.15 -31.46
CA PHE A 174 9.70 -0.40 -30.46
C PHE A 174 10.84 -1.15 -31.17
N THR A 175 12.09 -0.83 -30.83
CA THR A 175 13.27 -1.39 -31.51
C THR A 175 14.40 -1.69 -30.52
N ALA A 176 15.51 -2.24 -31.02
CA ALA A 176 16.73 -2.43 -30.24
C ALA A 176 17.32 -1.10 -29.69
N ASP A 177 16.98 0.05 -30.29
CA ASP A 177 17.43 1.36 -29.81
C ASP A 177 16.84 1.71 -28.44
N ASP A 178 15.59 1.32 -28.14
CA ASP A 178 14.98 1.54 -26.82
C ASP A 178 15.74 0.79 -25.71
N ILE A 179 16.16 -0.45 -26.01
CA ILE A 179 16.93 -1.29 -25.07
C ILE A 179 18.35 -0.72 -24.91
N LEU A 180 18.96 -0.25 -25.99
CA LEU A 180 20.28 0.37 -25.95
C LEU A 180 20.24 1.70 -25.20
N TYR A 181 19.17 2.48 -25.36
CA TYR A 181 18.93 3.72 -24.63
C TYR A 181 18.83 3.45 -23.13
N TRP A 182 18.02 2.46 -22.72
CA TRP A 182 17.97 2.02 -21.33
C TRP A 182 19.36 1.67 -20.80
N TRP A 183 20.13 0.85 -21.53
CA TRP A 183 21.44 0.42 -21.06
C TRP A 183 22.43 1.59 -20.91
N GLN A 184 22.54 2.44 -21.92
CA GLN A 184 23.52 3.53 -21.95
C GLN A 184 23.13 4.70 -21.03
N TRP A 185 21.88 5.15 -21.13
CA TRP A 185 21.44 6.41 -20.54
C TRP A 185 20.68 6.24 -19.23
N GLU A 186 20.07 5.07 -18.98
CA GLU A 186 19.51 4.80 -17.66
C GLU A 186 20.49 4.02 -16.77
N ALA A 187 20.91 2.83 -17.20
CA ALA A 187 21.71 1.93 -16.35
C ALA A 187 23.15 2.43 -16.16
N LEU A 188 23.85 2.82 -17.22
CA LEU A 188 25.26 3.25 -17.13
C LEU A 188 25.40 4.71 -16.66
N TYR A 189 24.70 5.66 -17.28
CA TYR A 189 24.85 7.09 -16.95
C TYR A 189 24.46 7.44 -15.52
N PHE A 190 23.34 6.91 -15.02
CA PHE A 190 22.93 7.12 -13.63
C PHE A 190 23.57 6.13 -12.64
N ASP A 191 24.47 5.26 -13.13
CA ASP A 191 25.10 4.19 -12.36
C ASP A 191 24.11 3.24 -11.66
N GLN A 192 22.99 2.96 -12.34
CA GLN A 192 21.91 2.08 -11.90
C GLN A 192 21.98 0.71 -12.60
N LYS A 193 23.16 0.10 -12.60
CA LYS A 193 23.40 -1.17 -13.28
C LYS A 193 22.60 -2.30 -12.62
N PRO A 194 21.70 -2.99 -13.34
CA PRO A 194 20.91 -4.06 -12.75
C PRO A 194 21.79 -5.26 -12.40
N GLY A 195 21.52 -5.91 -11.27
CA GLY A 195 22.24 -7.12 -10.85
C GLY A 195 22.17 -8.30 -11.84
N LEU A 196 21.20 -8.30 -12.77
CA LEU A 196 21.13 -9.30 -13.85
C LEU A 196 22.30 -9.19 -14.84
N MET A 197 22.91 -8.00 -14.92
CA MET A 197 24.06 -7.69 -15.78
C MET A 197 25.41 -7.90 -15.10
N ASP A 198 25.42 -8.11 -13.78
CA ASP A 198 26.63 -8.45 -13.02
C ASP A 198 26.84 -9.96 -12.97
N VAL A 199 28.06 -10.39 -13.30
CA VAL A 199 28.47 -11.80 -13.22
C VAL A 199 29.80 -11.91 -12.51
N GLY A 200 29.74 -12.15 -11.20
CA GLY A 200 30.92 -12.29 -10.37
C GLY A 200 31.74 -11.01 -10.29
N GLY A 201 31.06 -9.86 -10.14
CA GLY A 201 31.66 -8.54 -9.97
C GLY A 201 32.12 -7.88 -11.27
N GLU A 202 31.87 -8.50 -12.42
CA GLU A 202 32.14 -7.93 -13.74
C GLU A 202 30.83 -7.68 -14.47
N GLN A 203 30.74 -6.52 -15.11
CA GLN A 203 29.54 -6.07 -15.81
C GLN A 203 29.54 -6.61 -17.24
N GLY A 204 28.43 -7.22 -17.65
CA GLY A 204 28.14 -7.45 -19.06
C GLY A 204 27.79 -6.15 -19.79
N HIS A 205 27.59 -6.25 -21.10
CA HIS A 205 27.17 -5.12 -21.93
C HIS A 205 26.11 -5.53 -22.95
N VAL A 206 25.44 -4.53 -23.51
CA VAL A 206 24.40 -4.70 -24.51
C VAL A 206 24.89 -4.15 -25.85
N GLU A 207 24.70 -4.93 -26.91
CA GLU A 207 25.06 -4.58 -28.28
C GLU A 207 23.83 -4.62 -29.17
N LYS A 208 23.65 -3.58 -29.99
CA LYS A 208 22.71 -3.59 -31.11
C LYS A 208 23.37 -4.27 -32.31
N VAL A 209 22.76 -5.35 -32.81
CA VAL A 209 23.19 -6.02 -34.05
C VAL A 209 22.51 -5.37 -35.24
N ASP A 210 21.19 -5.17 -35.15
CA ASP A 210 20.35 -4.45 -36.10
C ASP A 210 19.11 -3.87 -35.38
N GLU A 211 18.13 -3.32 -36.12
CA GLU A 211 16.92 -2.71 -35.51
C GLU A 211 16.08 -3.68 -34.67
N LEU A 212 16.09 -4.98 -34.98
CA LEU A 212 15.28 -6.00 -34.32
C LEU A 212 16.13 -7.06 -33.63
N THR A 213 17.45 -6.88 -33.53
CA THR A 213 18.34 -7.86 -32.91
C THR A 213 19.24 -7.19 -31.88
N VAL A 214 19.13 -7.66 -30.64
CA VAL A 214 19.93 -7.19 -29.51
C VAL A 214 20.70 -8.36 -28.89
N ARG A 215 21.93 -8.09 -28.46
CA ARG A 215 22.83 -9.09 -27.88
C ARG A 215 23.30 -8.64 -26.50
N PHE A 216 23.15 -9.51 -25.52
CA PHE A 216 23.71 -9.37 -24.18
C PHE A 216 24.98 -10.22 -24.10
N VAL A 217 26.10 -9.59 -23.75
CA VAL A 217 27.42 -10.22 -23.73
C VAL A 217 28.00 -10.12 -22.33
N PHE A 218 28.49 -11.26 -21.83
CA PHE A 218 29.03 -11.39 -20.48
C PHE A 218 30.50 -11.84 -20.52
N PRO A 219 31.34 -11.35 -19.60
CA PRO A 219 32.73 -11.80 -19.50
C PRO A 219 32.86 -13.24 -18.97
N LYS A 220 31.86 -13.71 -18.21
CA LYS A 220 31.75 -15.05 -17.61
C LYS A 220 30.40 -15.67 -17.97
N PRO A 221 30.25 -17.02 -17.91
CA PRO A 221 28.96 -17.66 -18.11
C PRO A 221 27.89 -17.09 -17.17
N ASN A 222 26.75 -16.66 -17.71
CA ASN A 222 25.61 -16.12 -16.96
C ASN A 222 24.40 -17.03 -17.12
N SER A 223 24.46 -18.22 -16.57
CA SER A 223 23.53 -19.33 -16.84
C SER A 223 22.11 -19.17 -16.27
N LEU A 224 21.89 -18.12 -15.47
CA LEU A 224 20.60 -17.74 -14.89
C LEU A 224 20.05 -16.44 -15.51
N PHE A 225 20.68 -15.95 -16.58
CA PHE A 225 20.31 -14.68 -17.20
C PHE A 225 18.85 -14.69 -17.68
N LEU A 226 18.36 -15.78 -18.29
CA LEU A 226 16.98 -15.87 -18.78
C LEU A 226 15.96 -15.86 -17.64
N GLU A 227 16.21 -16.65 -16.58
CA GLU A 227 15.39 -16.69 -15.37
C GLU A 227 15.30 -15.32 -14.72
N ARG A 228 16.43 -14.62 -14.61
CA ARG A 228 16.48 -13.25 -14.07
C ARG A 228 15.77 -12.29 -15.02
N LEU A 229 16.00 -12.36 -16.32
CA LEU A 229 15.36 -11.49 -17.32
C LEU A 229 13.82 -11.67 -17.37
N ALA A 230 13.32 -12.86 -17.03
CA ALA A 230 11.89 -13.15 -16.93
C ALA A 230 11.21 -12.49 -15.72
N VAL A 231 11.99 -12.06 -14.73
CA VAL A 231 11.55 -11.16 -13.66
C VAL A 231 11.42 -9.76 -14.27
N ALA A 232 10.38 -8.98 -13.92
CA ALA A 232 10.07 -7.67 -14.53
C ALA A 232 11.15 -6.59 -14.35
N TYR A 233 12.29 -6.72 -15.05
CA TYR A 233 13.39 -5.77 -15.10
C TYR A 233 13.15 -4.69 -16.17
N PRO A 234 13.69 -3.48 -15.98
CA PRO A 234 13.39 -2.30 -16.81
C PRO A 234 13.99 -2.32 -18.23
N VAL A 235 14.41 -3.49 -18.75
CA VAL A 235 15.11 -3.63 -20.04
C VAL A 235 14.30 -3.08 -21.22
N ALA A 236 12.97 -3.14 -21.16
CA ALA A 236 12.05 -2.65 -22.20
C ALA A 236 11.05 -1.61 -21.67
N TYR A 237 11.48 -0.77 -20.71
CA TYR A 237 10.60 0.19 -20.02
C TYR A 237 10.88 1.65 -20.36
N ALA A 238 11.97 1.93 -21.08
CA ALA A 238 12.42 3.26 -21.42
C ALA A 238 12.11 3.59 -22.90
N PRO A 239 11.00 4.29 -23.19
CA PRO A 239 10.72 4.77 -24.56
C PRO A 239 11.72 5.88 -24.92
N GLU A 240 12.71 5.56 -25.75
CA GLU A 240 13.79 6.50 -26.08
C GLU A 240 13.22 7.80 -26.63
N HIS A 241 12.33 7.70 -27.62
CA HIS A 241 11.76 8.84 -28.34
C HIS A 241 11.05 9.84 -27.42
N TYR A 242 10.55 9.38 -26.27
CA TYR A 242 9.91 10.22 -25.26
C TYR A 242 10.89 10.68 -24.18
N LEU A 243 11.67 9.78 -23.57
CA LEU A 243 12.48 10.12 -22.40
C LEU A 243 13.77 10.87 -22.75
N ARG A 244 14.32 10.65 -23.95
CA ARG A 244 15.58 11.27 -24.38
C ARG A 244 15.58 12.79 -24.27
N GLN A 245 14.47 13.45 -24.64
CA GLN A 245 14.35 14.91 -24.59
C GLN A 245 14.47 15.49 -23.17
N PHE A 246 14.22 14.68 -22.13
CA PHE A 246 14.30 15.08 -20.72
C PHE A 246 15.59 14.60 -20.05
N HIS A 247 16.46 13.87 -20.76
CA HIS A 247 17.68 13.32 -20.19
C HIS A 247 18.68 14.43 -19.86
N PRO A 248 19.32 14.45 -18.66
CA PRO A 248 20.21 15.53 -18.26
C PRO A 248 21.37 15.81 -19.23
N GLU A 249 21.93 14.77 -19.84
CA GLU A 249 23.07 14.87 -20.78
C GLU A 249 22.67 15.13 -22.24
N VAL A 250 21.70 14.36 -22.75
CA VAL A 250 21.39 14.28 -24.19
C VAL A 250 20.05 14.88 -24.57
N GLY A 251 19.32 15.41 -23.58
CA GLY A 251 18.02 16.06 -23.76
C GLY A 251 18.10 17.53 -24.12
N ASP A 252 16.94 18.14 -24.35
CA ASP A 252 16.81 19.56 -24.63
C ASP A 252 16.87 20.34 -23.31
N GLN A 253 17.99 21.05 -23.12
CA GLN A 253 18.24 21.83 -21.89
C GLN A 253 17.20 22.93 -21.66
N ALA A 254 16.63 23.52 -22.73
CA ALA A 254 15.59 24.54 -22.60
C ALA A 254 14.27 23.91 -22.12
N LEU A 255 13.90 22.75 -22.67
CA LEU A 255 12.73 21.99 -22.23
C LEU A 255 12.88 21.49 -20.78
N ILE A 256 14.07 21.01 -20.42
CA ILE A 256 14.38 20.56 -19.06
C ILE A 256 14.25 21.72 -18.07
N GLU A 257 14.86 22.88 -18.35
CA GLU A 257 14.75 24.06 -17.47
C GLU A 257 13.32 24.61 -17.41
N GLN A 258 12.57 24.59 -18.52
CA GLN A 258 11.16 24.94 -18.52
C GLN A 258 10.35 24.00 -17.63
N THR A 259 10.53 22.69 -17.79
CA THR A 259 9.81 21.65 -17.04
C THR A 259 10.18 21.70 -15.56
N LYS A 260 11.47 21.87 -15.25
CA LYS A 260 11.99 22.04 -13.89
C LYS A 260 11.35 23.23 -13.19
N ARG A 261 11.23 24.38 -13.86
CA ARG A 261 10.53 25.57 -13.32
C ARG A 261 9.03 25.34 -13.17
N ALA A 262 8.39 24.77 -14.19
CA ALA A 262 6.94 24.55 -14.21
C ALA A 262 6.47 23.52 -13.17
N LEU A 263 7.32 22.56 -12.84
CA LEU A 263 7.07 21.54 -11.83
C LEU A 263 7.77 21.84 -10.50
N ASN A 264 8.52 22.93 -10.37
CA ASN A 264 9.31 23.25 -9.18
C ASN A 264 10.18 22.07 -8.70
N LEU A 265 11.03 21.56 -9.61
CA LEU A 265 11.94 20.43 -9.37
C LEU A 265 13.38 20.93 -9.13
N PRO A 266 14.19 20.20 -8.34
CA PRO A 266 15.53 20.65 -7.94
C PRO A 266 16.57 20.57 -9.07
N SER A 267 16.44 19.59 -9.96
CA SER A 267 17.50 19.15 -10.87
C SER A 267 16.93 18.56 -12.16
N ALA A 268 17.78 18.47 -13.19
CA ALA A 268 17.44 17.77 -14.42
C ALA A 268 17.13 16.29 -14.18
N ARG A 269 17.83 15.63 -13.24
CA ARG A 269 17.54 14.26 -12.84
C ARG A 269 16.12 14.12 -12.29
N ALA A 270 15.70 15.03 -11.42
CA ALA A 270 14.34 15.01 -10.88
C ALA A 270 13.28 15.24 -11.96
N VAL A 271 13.58 16.02 -13.01
CA VAL A 271 12.72 16.14 -14.20
C VAL A 271 12.61 14.79 -14.88
N TYR A 272 13.73 14.13 -15.15
CA TYR A 272 13.76 12.82 -15.79
C TYR A 272 12.93 11.78 -15.01
N ASP A 273 13.17 11.64 -13.70
CA ASP A 273 12.43 10.74 -12.82
C ASP A 273 10.92 11.01 -12.86
N ARG A 274 10.54 12.30 -12.83
CA ARG A 274 9.14 12.72 -12.90
C ARG A 274 8.49 12.46 -14.25
N MET A 275 9.26 12.46 -15.34
CA MET A 275 8.76 12.10 -16.67
C MET A 275 8.71 10.58 -16.87
N ALA A 276 9.59 9.83 -16.21
CA ALA A 276 9.62 8.36 -16.28
C ALA A 276 8.63 7.65 -15.33
N GLU A 277 8.05 8.35 -14.35
CA GLU A 277 7.22 7.75 -13.30
C GLU A 277 5.97 7.00 -13.80
N THR A 278 5.53 5.99 -13.04
CA THR A 278 4.34 5.16 -13.34
C THR A 278 3.07 5.97 -13.57
N PHE A 279 2.85 7.05 -12.82
CA PHE A 279 1.64 7.90 -12.89
C PHE A 279 1.80 9.14 -13.77
N ASN A 280 2.68 9.08 -14.78
CA ASN A 280 2.72 10.05 -15.87
C ASN A 280 1.85 9.60 -17.05
N PRO A 281 0.70 10.26 -17.33
CA PRO A 281 -0.19 9.84 -18.41
C PRO A 281 0.39 10.02 -19.83
N ALA A 282 1.43 10.84 -19.97
CA ALA A 282 2.08 11.11 -21.25
C ALA A 282 3.17 10.07 -21.59
N CYS A 283 3.76 9.41 -20.59
CA CYS A 283 4.85 8.47 -20.79
C CYS A 283 4.35 7.21 -21.55
N PRO A 284 4.89 6.90 -22.74
CA PRO A 284 4.52 5.71 -23.48
C PRO A 284 4.88 4.43 -22.72
N ARG A 285 4.06 3.38 -22.85
CA ARG A 285 4.22 2.12 -22.12
C ARG A 285 3.95 0.92 -23.03
N MET A 286 4.63 -0.19 -22.76
CA MET A 286 4.38 -1.50 -23.39
C MET A 286 3.32 -2.33 -22.65
N TRP A 287 2.65 -1.74 -21.66
CA TRP A 287 1.75 -2.45 -20.74
C TRP A 287 0.40 -2.74 -21.41
N PRO A 288 -0.31 -3.82 -21.03
CA PRO A 288 -1.66 -4.11 -21.52
C PRO A 288 -2.69 -3.05 -21.09
N TRP A 289 -2.50 -2.44 -19.92
CA TRP A 289 -3.27 -1.29 -19.46
C TRP A 289 -2.32 -0.15 -19.08
N ILE A 290 -2.68 1.07 -19.50
CA ILE A 290 -1.88 2.28 -19.38
C ILE A 290 -2.61 3.35 -18.59
N TYR A 291 -1.83 4.21 -17.93
CA TYR A 291 -2.37 5.34 -17.20
C TYR A 291 -2.61 6.49 -18.18
N ARG A 292 -3.85 6.93 -18.36
CA ARG A 292 -4.20 8.05 -19.25
C ARG A 292 -4.97 9.18 -18.55
N HIS A 293 -5.41 8.93 -17.33
CA HIS A 293 -6.11 9.91 -16.50
C HIS A 293 -5.40 10.09 -15.18
N TYR A 294 -4.83 11.28 -14.96
CA TYR A 294 -4.23 11.61 -13.67
C TYR A 294 -5.30 11.86 -12.62
N ARG A 295 -5.18 11.16 -11.49
CA ARG A 295 -5.93 11.44 -10.27
C ARG A 295 -5.02 11.30 -9.06
N ALA A 296 -4.93 12.37 -8.28
CA ALA A 296 -4.12 12.40 -7.06
C ALA A 296 -4.65 11.48 -5.94
N THR A 297 -5.86 10.94 -6.08
CA THR A 297 -6.51 10.11 -5.07
C THR A 297 -7.03 8.81 -5.69
N PRO A 298 -6.88 7.67 -5.01
CA PRO A 298 -7.54 6.42 -5.39
C PRO A 298 -9.06 6.55 -5.50
N PRO A 299 -9.69 5.68 -6.30
CA PRO A 299 -9.07 4.61 -7.07
C PRO A 299 -8.32 5.12 -8.31
N GLN A 300 -7.22 4.44 -8.64
CA GLN A 300 -6.45 4.66 -9.88
C GLN A 300 -7.06 3.82 -11.00
N THR A 301 -7.22 4.43 -12.19
CA THR A 301 -7.81 3.76 -13.36
C THR A 301 -6.79 3.65 -14.48
N PHE A 302 -6.63 2.44 -15.01
CA PHE A 302 -5.78 2.13 -16.15
C PHE A 302 -6.65 1.67 -17.30
N VAL A 303 -6.45 2.23 -18.47
CA VAL A 303 -7.24 1.95 -19.68
C VAL A 303 -6.45 1.02 -20.58
N ARG A 304 -7.12 0.18 -21.38
CA ARG A 304 -6.47 -0.72 -22.32
C ARG A 304 -5.48 0.01 -23.22
N ASN A 305 -4.35 -0.62 -23.53
CA ASN A 305 -3.39 -0.07 -24.48
C ASN A 305 -3.85 -0.39 -25.92
N PRO A 306 -4.16 0.62 -26.76
CA PRO A 306 -4.56 0.37 -28.13
C PRO A 306 -3.40 -0.14 -28.99
N TYR A 307 -2.13 0.00 -28.61
CA TYR A 307 -1.01 -0.56 -29.38
C TYR A 307 -0.47 -1.84 -28.75
N TYR A 308 -1.25 -2.51 -27.89
CA TYR A 308 -0.80 -3.76 -27.30
C TYR A 308 -0.57 -4.83 -28.38
N PHE A 309 0.56 -5.51 -28.29
CA PHE A 309 1.15 -6.34 -29.35
C PHE A 309 0.77 -7.82 -29.26
N ALA A 310 -0.22 -8.16 -28.42
CA ALA A 310 -0.67 -9.53 -28.25
C ALA A 310 -2.08 -9.72 -28.80
N VAL A 311 -2.34 -10.93 -29.29
CA VAL A 311 -3.63 -11.40 -29.79
C VAL A 311 -3.96 -12.75 -29.18
N ASP A 312 -5.24 -13.12 -29.24
CA ASP A 312 -5.64 -14.49 -28.98
C ASP A 312 -5.43 -15.41 -30.21
N SER A 313 -5.73 -16.71 -30.05
CA SER A 313 -5.66 -17.70 -31.12
C SER A 313 -6.61 -17.44 -32.30
N ALA A 314 -7.60 -16.55 -32.14
CA ALA A 314 -8.56 -16.13 -33.16
C ALA A 314 -8.27 -14.75 -33.75
N GLY A 315 -7.13 -14.13 -33.41
CA GLY A 315 -6.71 -12.85 -33.97
C GLY A 315 -7.40 -11.63 -33.37
N ARG A 316 -7.98 -11.77 -32.18
CA ARG A 316 -8.53 -10.66 -31.40
C ARG A 316 -7.42 -10.00 -30.61
N GLN A 317 -7.23 -8.70 -30.78
CA GLN A 317 -6.23 -7.94 -30.02
C GLN A 317 -6.54 -7.93 -28.52
N LEU A 318 -5.57 -8.29 -27.70
CA LEU A 318 -5.64 -8.30 -26.24
C LEU A 318 -5.27 -6.91 -25.66
N PRO A 319 -5.57 -6.63 -24.37
CA PRO A 319 -6.31 -7.45 -23.40
C PRO A 319 -7.82 -7.53 -23.70
N TYR A 320 -8.58 -8.49 -23.18
CA TYR A 320 -10.04 -8.44 -23.37
C TYR A 320 -10.70 -7.31 -22.56
N LEU A 321 -10.25 -7.11 -21.32
CA LEU A 321 -10.77 -6.10 -20.40
C LEU A 321 -10.39 -4.68 -20.84
N ASP A 322 -11.37 -3.77 -20.81
CA ASP A 322 -11.16 -2.38 -21.23
C ASP A 322 -10.40 -1.53 -20.20
N ARG A 323 -10.55 -1.85 -18.90
CA ARG A 323 -9.88 -1.11 -17.82
C ARG A 323 -9.62 -1.93 -16.57
N VAL A 324 -8.62 -1.52 -15.81
CA VAL A 324 -8.30 -1.99 -14.46
C VAL A 324 -8.49 -0.83 -13.49
N VAL A 325 -9.23 -1.06 -12.41
CA VAL A 325 -9.48 -0.07 -11.35
C VAL A 325 -8.89 -0.60 -10.05
N ILE A 326 -7.92 0.13 -9.48
CA ILE A 326 -7.25 -0.24 -8.23
C ILE A 326 -7.60 0.80 -7.17
N ASP A 327 -8.40 0.40 -6.18
CA ASP A 327 -8.71 1.23 -5.01
C ASP A 327 -7.75 0.95 -3.85
N VAL A 328 -7.61 1.90 -2.93
CA VAL A 328 -6.71 1.76 -1.77
C VAL A 328 -7.51 1.65 -0.48
N LYS A 329 -7.34 0.54 0.24
CA LYS A 329 -7.96 0.29 1.54
C LYS A 329 -6.91 -0.15 2.57
N ALA A 330 -7.22 -0.01 3.86
CA ALA A 330 -6.38 -0.56 4.92
C ALA A 330 -6.30 -2.09 4.80
N LYS A 331 -5.13 -2.70 5.09
CA LYS A 331 -4.90 -4.15 4.91
C LYS A 331 -6.01 -5.00 5.52
N SER A 332 -6.41 -4.70 6.76
CA SER A 332 -7.45 -5.44 7.50
C SER A 332 -8.84 -5.42 6.85
N LEU A 333 -9.09 -4.54 5.87
CA LEU A 333 -10.36 -4.46 5.15
C LEU A 333 -10.34 -5.23 3.82
N LEU A 334 -9.18 -5.64 3.31
CA LEU A 334 -9.08 -6.29 2.00
C LEU A 334 -9.83 -7.62 1.99
N THR A 335 -9.63 -8.47 3.00
CA THR A 335 -10.37 -9.74 3.13
C THR A 335 -11.87 -9.51 3.27
N SER A 336 -12.31 -8.53 4.08
CA SER A 336 -13.74 -8.23 4.23
C SER A 336 -14.37 -7.73 2.93
N ALA A 337 -13.65 -6.96 2.13
CA ALA A 337 -14.10 -6.53 0.82
C ALA A 337 -14.14 -7.72 -0.17
N ALA A 338 -13.15 -8.60 -0.10
CA ALA A 338 -13.10 -9.82 -0.90
C ALA A 338 -14.27 -10.77 -0.56
N SER A 339 -14.56 -10.97 0.74
CA SER A 339 -15.63 -11.87 1.20
C SER A 339 -17.04 -11.38 0.85
N THR A 340 -17.18 -10.09 0.53
CA THR A 340 -18.44 -9.49 0.09
C THR A 340 -18.54 -9.32 -1.43
N GLY A 341 -17.54 -9.79 -2.19
CA GLY A 341 -17.52 -9.77 -3.64
C GLY A 341 -17.26 -8.38 -4.27
N GLU A 342 -16.60 -7.47 -3.53
CA GLU A 342 -16.25 -6.12 -4.04
C GLU A 342 -15.22 -6.16 -5.19
N LEU A 343 -14.29 -7.11 -5.17
CA LEU A 343 -13.22 -7.25 -6.17
C LEU A 343 -13.56 -8.31 -7.22
N SER A 344 -12.94 -8.22 -8.41
CA SER A 344 -13.18 -9.19 -9.50
C SER A 344 -12.28 -10.41 -9.38
N MET A 345 -10.97 -10.18 -9.24
CA MET A 345 -9.99 -11.26 -9.06
C MET A 345 -8.80 -10.71 -8.28
N GLN A 346 -8.41 -11.39 -7.20
CA GLN A 346 -7.23 -11.01 -6.43
C GLN A 346 -6.67 -12.17 -5.61
N ALA A 347 -5.36 -12.38 -5.72
CA ALA A 347 -4.58 -13.17 -4.77
C ALA A 347 -3.91 -12.25 -3.73
N ARG A 348 -3.22 -11.19 -4.20
CA ARG A 348 -2.39 -10.31 -3.35
C ARG A 348 -3.15 -9.80 -2.10
N PHE A 349 -2.57 -10.05 -0.93
CA PHE A 349 -3.13 -9.72 0.41
C PHE A 349 -4.42 -10.45 0.79
N ILE A 350 -4.71 -11.57 0.14
CA ILE A 350 -5.70 -12.54 0.63
C ILE A 350 -4.90 -13.57 1.45
N ASP A 351 -4.95 -13.45 2.77
CA ASP A 351 -4.18 -14.29 3.68
C ASP A 351 -4.92 -15.62 3.94
N PHE A 352 -4.18 -16.73 4.05
CA PHE A 352 -4.79 -18.06 4.28
C PHE A 352 -5.53 -18.16 5.63
N GLN A 353 -5.14 -17.34 6.62
CA GLN A 353 -5.82 -17.25 7.92
C GLN A 353 -7.30 -16.86 7.80
N ASP A 354 -7.68 -16.19 6.71
CA ASP A 354 -9.06 -15.77 6.47
C ASP A 354 -9.85 -16.77 5.61
N TYR A 355 -9.27 -17.92 5.28
CA TYR A 355 -9.86 -18.89 4.35
C TYR A 355 -11.28 -19.31 4.74
N THR A 356 -11.54 -19.62 6.01
CA THR A 356 -12.87 -20.03 6.48
C THR A 356 -13.93 -18.95 6.27
N LEU A 357 -13.58 -17.68 6.51
CA LEU A 357 -14.48 -16.57 6.24
C LEU A 357 -14.77 -16.48 4.74
N LEU A 358 -13.74 -16.52 3.91
CA LEU A 358 -13.89 -16.45 2.46
C LEU A 358 -14.70 -17.65 1.91
N ALA A 359 -14.41 -18.86 2.37
CA ALA A 359 -15.10 -20.06 1.90
C ALA A 359 -16.58 -20.06 2.31
N SER A 360 -16.89 -19.63 3.53
CA SER A 360 -18.29 -19.54 4.02
C SER A 360 -19.12 -18.47 3.33
N GLN A 361 -18.49 -17.42 2.77
CA GLN A 361 -19.19 -16.33 2.07
C GLN A 361 -19.21 -16.49 0.54
N ALA A 362 -18.40 -17.40 -0.02
CA ALA A 362 -18.21 -17.60 -1.46
C ALA A 362 -19.53 -17.77 -2.23
N ALA A 363 -20.35 -18.75 -1.84
CA ALA A 363 -21.63 -19.01 -2.49
C ALA A 363 -22.64 -17.86 -2.34
N ARG A 364 -22.60 -17.15 -1.20
CA ARG A 364 -23.52 -16.03 -0.92
C ARG A 364 -23.21 -14.79 -1.76
N HIS A 365 -21.93 -14.53 -2.00
CA HIS A 365 -21.45 -13.32 -2.67
C HIS A 365 -20.96 -13.55 -4.11
N GLY A 366 -21.09 -14.78 -4.63
CA GLY A 366 -20.87 -15.13 -6.02
C GLY A 366 -19.40 -15.07 -6.44
N TYR A 367 -18.54 -15.82 -5.73
CA TYR A 367 -17.14 -16.00 -6.11
C TYR A 367 -16.63 -17.40 -5.78
N GLN A 368 -15.51 -17.78 -6.39
CA GLN A 368 -14.79 -19.02 -6.17
C GLN A 368 -13.44 -18.74 -5.51
N LEU A 369 -12.92 -19.75 -4.79
CA LEU A 369 -11.57 -19.74 -4.23
C LEU A 369 -10.69 -20.71 -5.01
N TYR A 370 -9.63 -20.20 -5.63
CA TYR A 370 -8.56 -21.01 -6.21
C TYR A 370 -7.37 -21.04 -5.25
N HIS A 371 -6.48 -22.02 -5.47
CA HIS A 371 -5.33 -22.28 -4.62
C HIS A 371 -4.08 -22.34 -5.47
N TRP A 372 -3.23 -21.33 -5.34
CA TRP A 372 -1.97 -21.24 -6.08
C TRP A 372 -0.80 -21.68 -5.21
N TYR A 373 0.20 -22.28 -5.87
CA TYR A 373 1.38 -22.82 -5.20
C TYR A 373 2.34 -21.70 -4.88
N SER A 374 2.50 -21.40 -3.59
CA SER A 374 3.48 -20.40 -3.16
C SER A 374 4.89 -20.86 -3.49
N THR A 375 5.65 -20.01 -4.18
CA THR A 375 7.07 -20.25 -4.41
C THR A 375 7.90 -20.03 -3.14
N SER A 376 7.38 -19.24 -2.20
CA SER A 376 7.87 -19.13 -0.83
C SER A 376 7.34 -20.29 0.03
N ARG A 377 8.23 -21.08 0.62
CA ARG A 377 7.95 -22.37 1.27
C ARG A 377 7.79 -22.29 2.78
N THR A 378 8.07 -21.15 3.39
CA THR A 378 7.74 -20.89 4.79
C THR A 378 6.92 -19.60 4.94
N ALA A 379 5.80 -19.67 5.68
CA ALA A 379 4.94 -18.51 5.99
C ALA A 379 5.61 -17.49 6.94
N LEU A 380 6.38 -17.98 7.92
CA LEU A 380 7.22 -17.18 8.81
C LEU A 380 8.58 -17.87 9.02
N THR A 381 9.64 -17.10 8.80
CA THR A 381 11.01 -17.46 9.16
C THR A 381 11.57 -16.44 10.14
N ILE A 382 12.17 -16.94 11.21
CA ILE A 382 12.99 -16.16 12.14
C ILE A 382 14.43 -16.17 11.64
N TYR A 383 15.00 -14.98 11.50
CA TYR A 383 16.36 -14.72 11.02
C TYR A 383 17.21 -14.19 12.20
N PRO A 384 18.05 -15.04 12.81
CA PRO A 384 19.07 -14.62 13.79
C PRO A 384 20.12 -13.73 13.14
N ASN A 385 20.44 -12.58 13.76
CA ASN A 385 21.43 -11.65 13.23
C ASN A 385 22.87 -12.05 13.60
N LEU A 386 23.55 -12.77 12.72
CA LEU A 386 24.97 -13.14 12.88
C LEU A 386 25.90 -11.92 12.89
N ASN A 387 25.45 -10.78 12.34
CA ASN A 387 26.20 -9.53 12.33
C ASN A 387 25.70 -8.53 13.39
N ARG A 388 25.00 -9.00 14.45
CA ARG A 388 24.48 -8.16 15.53
C ARG A 388 25.48 -7.10 15.96
N LEU A 389 25.08 -5.83 15.88
CA LEU A 389 25.93 -4.70 16.30
C LEU A 389 26.37 -4.87 17.75
N ILE A 390 27.68 -4.80 18.00
CA ILE A 390 28.26 -4.74 19.34
C ILE A 390 28.42 -3.27 19.71
N ASP A 391 27.60 -2.81 20.65
CA ASP A 391 27.54 -1.43 21.08
C ASP A 391 28.23 -1.26 22.45
N PRO A 392 29.33 -0.49 22.55
CA PRO A 392 30.01 -0.24 23.81
C PRO A 392 29.15 0.41 24.90
N VAL A 393 28.10 1.15 24.51
CA VAL A 393 27.16 1.82 25.43
C VAL A 393 26.12 0.84 25.97
N ARG A 394 25.85 -0.26 25.24
CA ARG A 394 24.95 -1.33 25.65
C ARG A 394 25.73 -2.65 25.78
N PRO A 395 26.42 -2.91 26.91
CA PRO A 395 27.28 -4.08 27.09
C PRO A 395 26.60 -5.42 26.79
N GLY A 396 25.28 -5.50 27.02
CA GLY A 396 24.51 -6.71 26.74
C GLY A 396 24.46 -7.13 25.26
N THR A 397 24.74 -6.21 24.33
CA THR A 397 24.81 -6.53 22.89
C THR A 397 25.97 -7.48 22.56
N LYS A 398 27.06 -7.46 23.34
CA LYS A 398 28.24 -8.31 23.11
C LYS A 398 27.92 -9.79 23.33
N TRP A 399 27.33 -10.15 24.47
CA TRP A 399 26.98 -11.56 24.74
C TRP A 399 25.85 -12.04 23.83
N LYS A 400 24.93 -11.15 23.41
CA LYS A 400 23.92 -11.49 22.40
C LYS A 400 24.55 -11.86 21.07
N HIS A 401 25.49 -11.04 20.58
CA HIS A 401 26.24 -11.32 19.37
C HIS A 401 26.94 -12.69 19.45
N GLN A 402 27.59 -12.99 20.59
CA GLN A 402 28.27 -14.26 20.81
C GLN A 402 27.29 -15.45 20.78
N LEU A 403 26.22 -15.41 21.58
CA LEU A 403 25.23 -16.49 21.63
C LEU A 403 24.52 -16.72 20.30
N ILE A 404 24.14 -15.66 19.58
CA ILE A 404 23.48 -15.80 18.26
C ILE A 404 24.39 -16.49 17.24
N ASN A 405 25.72 -16.27 17.33
CA ASN A 405 26.70 -16.94 16.48
C ASN A 405 26.93 -18.41 16.87
N GLU A 406 26.59 -18.82 18.09
CA GLU A 406 26.67 -20.23 18.50
C GLU A 406 25.62 -21.10 17.81
N ARG A 407 26.09 -22.13 17.10
CA ARG A 407 25.21 -23.08 16.40
C ARG A 407 24.23 -23.76 17.34
N ASP A 408 24.72 -24.23 18.48
CA ASP A 408 23.91 -25.01 19.41
C ASP A 408 22.86 -24.14 20.12
N PHE A 409 23.09 -22.82 20.21
CA PHE A 409 22.06 -21.86 20.65
C PHE A 409 20.90 -21.80 19.64
N ARG A 410 21.21 -21.61 18.35
CA ARG A 410 20.18 -21.57 17.29
C ARG A 410 19.43 -22.90 17.17
N ARG A 411 20.13 -24.03 17.31
CA ARG A 411 19.51 -25.37 17.35
C ARG A 411 18.58 -25.53 18.55
N ALA A 412 18.99 -25.08 19.73
CA ALA A 412 18.14 -25.12 20.92
C ALA A 412 16.86 -24.30 20.72
N LEU A 413 16.97 -23.10 20.16
CA LEU A 413 15.81 -22.26 19.83
C LEU A 413 14.89 -22.94 18.82
N SER A 414 15.43 -23.62 17.81
CA SER A 414 14.62 -24.36 16.84
C SER A 414 13.87 -25.54 17.48
N LEU A 415 14.55 -26.36 18.28
CA LEU A 415 13.98 -27.55 18.94
C LEU A 415 13.00 -27.21 20.07
N ALA A 416 13.06 -25.99 20.60
CA ALA A 416 12.12 -25.52 21.61
C ALA A 416 10.73 -25.21 21.05
N ILE A 417 10.55 -25.10 19.73
CA ILE A 417 9.28 -24.67 19.11
C ILE A 417 8.39 -25.88 18.84
N ASP A 418 7.16 -25.86 19.39
CA ASP A 418 6.12 -26.81 18.99
C ASP A 418 5.46 -26.35 17.69
N ARG A 419 6.05 -26.75 16.57
CA ARG A 419 5.58 -26.38 15.23
C ARG A 419 4.19 -26.94 14.94
N GLN A 420 3.86 -28.13 15.43
CA GLN A 420 2.56 -28.75 15.16
C GLN A 420 1.45 -27.95 15.83
N ALA A 421 1.65 -27.51 17.08
CA ALA A 421 0.69 -26.65 17.76
C ALA A 421 0.49 -25.30 17.04
N ILE A 422 1.55 -24.71 16.47
CA ILE A 422 1.42 -23.49 15.65
C ILE A 422 0.64 -23.79 14.35
N ILE A 423 0.94 -24.90 13.67
CA ILE A 423 0.23 -25.31 12.45
C ILE A 423 -1.26 -25.50 12.72
N ASP A 424 -1.61 -26.17 13.81
CA ASP A 424 -3.01 -26.44 14.16
C ASP A 424 -3.75 -25.15 14.54
N ALA A 425 -3.10 -24.24 15.27
CA ALA A 425 -3.71 -23.00 15.77
C ALA A 425 -3.78 -21.87 14.73
N VAL A 426 -2.72 -21.68 13.93
CA VAL A 426 -2.55 -20.53 13.03
C VAL A 426 -2.83 -20.90 11.57
N TYR A 427 -2.46 -22.11 11.15
CA TYR A 427 -2.59 -22.57 9.76
C TYR A 427 -3.70 -23.63 9.60
N TYR A 428 -4.58 -23.79 10.60
CA TYR A 428 -5.73 -24.70 10.60
C TYR A 428 -5.38 -26.16 10.25
N GLY A 429 -4.20 -26.62 10.68
CA GLY A 429 -3.73 -27.98 10.43
C GLY A 429 -3.17 -28.20 9.01
N VAL A 430 -2.96 -27.12 8.24
CA VAL A 430 -2.43 -27.19 6.86
C VAL A 430 -0.93 -26.92 6.85
N GLY A 431 -0.19 -27.83 6.23
CA GLY A 431 1.27 -27.82 6.18
C GLY A 431 1.89 -28.82 7.15
N GLU A 432 3.22 -28.92 7.14
CA GLU A 432 4.00 -29.78 8.03
C GLU A 432 5.17 -29.02 8.65
N PRO A 433 5.67 -29.45 9.83
CA PRO A 433 6.89 -28.90 10.42
C PRO A 433 8.06 -28.98 9.44
N ALA A 434 8.65 -27.83 9.13
CA ALA A 434 9.69 -27.74 8.12
C ALA A 434 10.65 -26.57 8.37
N GLN A 435 11.91 -26.77 7.97
CA GLN A 435 12.87 -25.69 7.77
C GLN A 435 12.70 -25.06 6.39
N ILE A 436 13.32 -23.88 6.19
CA ILE A 436 13.37 -23.23 4.89
C ILE A 436 14.13 -24.10 3.88
N ALA A 437 13.39 -24.72 2.96
CA ALA A 437 13.94 -25.59 1.93
C ALA A 437 13.06 -25.60 0.67
N PRO A 438 13.64 -25.88 -0.50
CA PRO A 438 12.87 -26.10 -1.72
C PRO A 438 11.88 -27.27 -1.57
N GLY A 439 10.63 -27.04 -1.98
CA GLY A 439 9.58 -28.06 -1.93
C GLY A 439 9.75 -29.14 -3.00
N PRO A 440 8.98 -30.25 -2.94
CA PRO A 440 9.13 -31.39 -3.85
C PRO A 440 8.94 -31.07 -5.34
N ALA A 441 8.21 -30.01 -5.67
CA ALA A 441 8.02 -29.55 -7.05
C ALA A 441 9.25 -28.79 -7.61
N SER A 442 10.22 -28.43 -6.77
CA SER A 442 11.43 -27.72 -7.17
C SER A 442 12.51 -28.71 -7.66
N PRO A 443 13.29 -28.36 -8.70
CA PRO A 443 14.48 -29.12 -9.07
C PRO A 443 15.60 -29.07 -8.01
N TYR A 444 15.48 -28.22 -6.98
CA TYR A 444 16.42 -28.07 -5.87
C TYR A 444 15.94 -28.74 -4.58
N HIS A 445 14.93 -29.62 -4.64
CA HIS A 445 14.38 -30.27 -3.45
C HIS A 445 15.45 -30.98 -2.61
N HIS A 446 15.47 -30.72 -1.30
CA HIS A 446 16.46 -31.27 -0.37
C HIS A 446 15.81 -31.68 0.96
N GLU A 447 15.43 -32.94 1.07
CA GLU A 447 14.68 -33.49 2.22
C GLU A 447 15.42 -33.34 3.56
N ALA A 448 16.75 -33.52 3.57
CA ALA A 448 17.54 -33.41 4.79
C ALA A 448 17.54 -31.99 5.38
N LEU A 449 17.50 -30.96 4.53
CA LEU A 449 17.36 -29.58 5.00
C LEU A 449 15.94 -29.35 5.51
N LEU A 450 14.93 -29.76 4.73
CA LEU A 450 13.51 -29.62 5.07
C LEU A 450 13.19 -30.16 6.47
N LYS A 451 13.78 -31.29 6.87
CA LYS A 451 13.54 -31.96 8.16
C LYS A 451 14.59 -31.66 9.24
N SER A 452 15.53 -30.76 9.00
CA SER A 452 16.61 -30.47 9.96
C SER A 452 16.11 -29.71 11.20
N HIS A 453 16.30 -30.27 12.40
CA HIS A 453 15.98 -29.59 13.68
C HIS A 453 14.55 -29.04 13.81
N VAL A 454 13.56 -29.73 13.23
CA VAL A 454 12.14 -29.34 13.26
C VAL A 454 11.34 -29.99 14.39
N ASN A 455 11.86 -31.06 15.00
CA ASN A 455 11.17 -31.78 16.08
C ASN A 455 11.01 -30.91 17.33
N TYR A 456 9.89 -31.06 18.03
CA TYR A 456 9.68 -30.41 19.33
C TYR A 456 10.35 -31.24 20.44
N GLU A 457 11.52 -30.79 20.88
CA GLU A 457 12.37 -31.48 21.86
C GLU A 457 12.89 -30.49 22.93
N PRO A 458 12.01 -29.94 23.80
CA PRO A 458 12.38 -28.93 24.78
C PRO A 458 13.42 -29.40 25.80
N ALA A 459 13.51 -30.71 26.07
CA ALA A 459 14.54 -31.29 26.93
C ALA A 459 15.94 -31.19 26.28
N VAL A 460 16.04 -31.49 24.98
CA VAL A 460 17.28 -31.35 24.21
C VAL A 460 17.66 -29.88 24.10
N ALA A 461 16.69 -29.01 23.84
CA ALA A 461 16.91 -27.56 23.84
C ALA A 461 17.48 -27.06 25.18
N ASN A 462 16.94 -27.50 26.32
CA ASN A 462 17.49 -27.15 27.63
C ASN A 462 18.92 -27.65 27.82
N ALA A 463 19.22 -28.89 27.44
CA ALA A 463 20.57 -29.45 27.55
C ALA A 463 21.60 -28.69 26.69
N LEU A 464 21.22 -28.27 25.48
CA LEU A 464 22.06 -27.43 24.61
C LEU A 464 22.32 -26.05 25.24
N LEU A 465 21.28 -25.41 25.79
CA LEU A 465 21.43 -24.12 26.49
C LEU A 465 22.30 -24.26 27.77
N ASP A 466 22.16 -25.36 28.50
CA ASP A 466 22.98 -25.66 29.68
C ASP A 466 24.45 -25.88 29.29
N GLY A 467 24.71 -26.54 28.16
CA GLY A 467 26.05 -26.73 27.60
C GLY A 467 26.75 -25.43 27.21
N LEU A 468 25.99 -24.36 26.94
CA LEU A 468 26.48 -23.00 26.68
C LEU A 468 26.69 -22.18 27.97
N GLY A 469 26.53 -22.79 29.15
CA GLY A 469 26.71 -22.13 30.43
C GLY A 469 25.49 -21.33 30.92
N LEU A 470 24.33 -21.46 30.29
CA LEU A 470 23.13 -20.68 30.62
C LEU A 470 22.26 -21.31 31.72
N GLN A 471 22.85 -22.04 32.66
CA GLN A 471 22.15 -22.91 33.62
C GLN A 471 21.41 -22.14 34.72
N GLN A 472 21.95 -20.98 35.10
CA GLN A 472 21.39 -20.17 36.18
C GLN A 472 20.06 -19.56 35.76
N ARG A 473 19.09 -19.53 36.68
CA ARG A 473 17.77 -18.95 36.46
C ARG A 473 17.39 -17.98 37.57
N ASP A 474 16.57 -16.99 37.25
CA ASP A 474 15.95 -16.13 38.24
C ASP A 474 14.70 -16.77 38.88
N GLY A 475 14.09 -16.05 39.83
CA GLY A 475 12.90 -16.53 40.55
C GLY A 475 11.63 -16.70 39.69
N GLU A 476 11.62 -16.19 38.45
CA GLU A 476 10.54 -16.39 37.48
C GLU A 476 10.85 -17.54 36.51
N GLY A 477 12.00 -18.21 36.65
CA GLY A 477 12.43 -19.35 35.84
C GLY A 477 13.14 -18.97 34.53
N PHE A 478 13.46 -17.69 34.30
CA PHE A 478 14.23 -17.27 33.12
C PHE A 478 15.72 -17.44 33.34
N ARG A 479 16.43 -17.88 32.30
CA ARG A 479 17.89 -18.04 32.30
C ARG A 479 18.58 -16.68 32.49
N LEU A 480 19.73 -16.69 33.12
CA LEU A 480 20.59 -15.52 33.26
C LEU A 480 21.62 -15.47 32.12
N ALA A 481 21.87 -14.28 31.60
CA ALA A 481 22.94 -13.98 30.67
C ALA A 481 24.30 -13.96 31.39
N PRO A 482 25.43 -13.99 30.66
CA PRO A 482 26.77 -13.96 31.27
C PRO A 482 27.06 -12.75 32.16
N ASP A 483 26.32 -11.65 31.99
CA ASP A 483 26.42 -10.45 32.82
C ASP A 483 25.49 -10.47 34.06
N GLY A 484 24.81 -11.59 34.31
CA GLY A 484 23.87 -11.78 35.43
C GLY A 484 22.47 -11.20 35.19
N THR A 485 22.23 -10.55 34.05
CA THR A 485 20.90 -10.04 33.69
C THR A 485 20.00 -11.16 33.15
N ARG A 486 18.68 -10.93 33.10
CA ARG A 486 17.74 -11.89 32.50
C ARG A 486 18.03 -12.05 31.00
N LEU A 487 18.20 -13.28 30.52
CA LEU A 487 18.43 -13.61 29.12
C LEU A 487 17.22 -13.20 28.26
N THR A 488 17.30 -12.00 27.66
CA THR A 488 16.20 -11.36 26.94
C THR A 488 16.59 -11.02 25.51
N PHE A 489 15.80 -11.48 24.55
CA PHE A 489 15.96 -11.19 23.12
C PHE A 489 14.71 -10.51 22.52
N PHE A 490 14.90 -9.86 21.37
CA PHE A 490 13.81 -9.21 20.64
C PHE A 490 13.61 -9.84 19.25
N ILE A 491 12.36 -10.07 18.87
CA ILE A 491 12.00 -10.38 17.48
C ILE A 491 11.34 -9.15 16.89
N SER A 492 12.00 -8.52 15.92
CA SER A 492 11.45 -7.41 15.15
C SER A 492 10.62 -7.93 13.98
N ILE A 493 9.38 -7.46 13.85
CA ILE A 493 8.49 -7.70 12.71
C ILE A 493 7.89 -6.37 12.23
N THR A 494 7.30 -6.34 11.03
CA THR A 494 6.53 -5.16 10.58
C THR A 494 5.04 -5.38 10.69
N ASP A 495 4.30 -4.27 10.69
CA ASP A 495 2.84 -4.22 10.62
C ASP A 495 2.22 -4.78 9.32
N ALA A 496 3.03 -5.33 8.41
CA ALA A 496 2.58 -5.94 7.17
C ALA A 496 2.12 -7.39 7.35
N PHE A 497 2.50 -8.06 8.45
CA PHE A 497 2.22 -9.47 8.72
C PHE A 497 1.54 -9.68 10.08
N PRO A 498 0.63 -10.67 10.19
CA PRO A 498 0.07 -11.10 11.47
C PRO A 498 1.18 -11.59 12.42
N PRO A 499 1.13 -11.27 13.73
CA PRO A 499 2.19 -11.61 14.68
C PRO A 499 1.96 -12.95 15.43
N ASP A 500 0.85 -13.66 15.17
CA ASP A 500 0.35 -14.76 16.01
C ASP A 500 1.35 -15.91 16.19
N ASP A 501 1.94 -16.38 15.09
CA ASP A 501 2.98 -17.40 15.08
C ASP A 501 4.25 -16.95 15.82
N THR A 502 4.65 -15.69 15.66
CA THR A 502 5.80 -15.10 16.34
C THR A 502 5.58 -15.01 17.85
N PHE A 503 4.35 -14.68 18.30
CA PHE A 503 4.00 -14.68 19.72
C PHE A 503 4.03 -16.10 20.31
N MET A 504 3.56 -17.11 19.57
CA MET A 504 3.66 -18.50 20.01
C MET A 504 5.11 -18.96 20.13
N ILE A 505 5.98 -18.63 19.18
CA ILE A 505 7.42 -18.91 19.25
C ILE A 505 8.04 -18.30 20.53
N ALA A 506 7.71 -17.04 20.83
CA ALA A 506 8.20 -16.37 22.03
C ALA A 506 7.76 -17.07 23.32
N GLU A 507 6.53 -17.62 23.36
CA GLU A 507 6.05 -18.39 24.51
C GLU A 507 6.77 -19.75 24.64
N TYR A 508 7.05 -20.44 23.52
CA TYR A 508 7.83 -21.68 23.55
C TYR A 508 9.28 -21.47 24.00
N TRP A 509 9.92 -20.39 23.56
CA TRP A 509 11.26 -20.01 24.03
C TRP A 509 11.27 -19.66 25.52
N LYS A 510 10.21 -19.05 26.03
CA LYS A 510 10.03 -18.80 27.47
C LYS A 510 9.99 -20.10 28.28
N GLN A 511 9.42 -21.19 27.77
CA GLN A 511 9.39 -22.49 28.47
C GLN A 511 10.79 -23.08 28.70
N VAL A 512 11.74 -22.83 27.80
CA VAL A 512 13.15 -23.20 27.98
C VAL A 512 13.96 -22.12 28.72
N GLY A 513 13.31 -21.07 29.23
CA GLY A 513 13.90 -20.00 30.02
C GLY A 513 14.50 -18.85 29.21
N VAL A 514 14.25 -18.76 27.91
CA VAL A 514 14.70 -17.66 27.05
C VAL A 514 13.57 -16.63 26.95
N ARG A 515 13.76 -15.42 27.52
CA ARG A 515 12.73 -14.38 27.41
C ARG A 515 12.79 -13.73 26.04
N THR A 516 11.64 -13.62 25.38
CA THR A 516 11.56 -12.99 24.06
C THR A 516 10.43 -12.00 23.97
N ILE A 517 10.71 -10.83 23.41
CA ILE A 517 9.75 -9.74 23.24
C ILE A 517 9.58 -9.49 21.75
N VAL A 518 8.35 -9.61 21.25
CA VAL A 518 8.01 -9.30 19.86
C VAL A 518 7.76 -7.80 19.73
N GLN A 519 8.44 -7.17 18.78
CA GLN A 519 8.34 -5.73 18.51
C GLN A 519 7.81 -5.51 17.10
N ILE A 520 6.69 -4.79 17.01
CA ILE A 520 6.06 -4.44 15.72
C ILE A 520 6.49 -3.02 15.36
N HIS A 521 7.10 -2.88 14.19
CA HIS A 521 7.63 -1.62 13.70
C HIS A 521 7.00 -1.21 12.36
N ALA A 522 6.95 0.10 12.11
CA ALA A 522 6.70 0.60 10.76
C ALA A 522 7.86 0.19 9.84
N ARG A 523 7.56 -0.16 8.59
CA ARG A 523 8.55 -0.69 7.63
C ARG A 523 9.83 0.13 7.47
N PRO A 524 9.82 1.49 7.43
CA PRO A 524 11.05 2.27 7.36
C PRO A 524 11.96 2.07 8.58
N TYR A 525 11.41 2.06 9.80
CA TYR A 525 12.20 1.83 11.01
C TYR A 525 12.76 0.41 11.07
N PHE A 526 11.97 -0.57 10.65
CA PHE A 526 12.42 -1.96 10.51
C PHE A 526 13.61 -2.09 9.54
N GLN A 527 13.56 -1.40 8.39
CA GLN A 527 14.67 -1.36 7.44
C GLN A 527 15.91 -0.67 8.04
N THR A 528 15.71 0.37 8.85
CA THR A 528 16.81 1.03 9.58
C THR A 528 17.49 0.11 10.58
N GLN A 529 16.74 -0.69 11.32
CA GLN A 529 17.32 -1.71 12.20
C GLN A 529 18.14 -2.72 11.39
N GLN A 530 17.61 -3.19 10.25
CA GLN A 530 18.30 -4.14 9.39
C GLN A 530 19.67 -3.63 8.93
N SER A 531 19.73 -2.40 8.40
CA SER A 531 20.96 -1.84 7.83
C SER A 531 21.99 -1.40 8.87
N THR A 532 21.56 -1.07 10.09
CA THR A 532 22.46 -0.73 11.21
C THR A 532 22.88 -1.95 12.02
N TYR A 533 22.38 -3.12 11.65
CA TYR A 533 22.60 -4.39 12.34
C TYR A 533 22.10 -4.40 13.79
N ASP A 534 21.24 -3.44 14.17
CA ASP A 534 20.75 -3.25 15.54
C ASP A 534 19.41 -3.97 15.80
N TYR A 535 19.43 -5.29 15.64
CA TYR A 535 18.32 -6.20 15.96
C TYR A 535 18.87 -7.57 16.33
N ASP A 536 18.17 -8.30 17.20
CA ASP A 536 18.57 -9.66 17.60
C ASP A 536 18.04 -10.70 16.60
N PHE A 537 16.74 -10.67 16.35
CA PHE A 537 16.05 -11.52 15.37
C PHE A 537 15.08 -10.69 14.54
N ILE A 538 14.95 -11.04 13.26
CA ILE A 538 13.87 -10.55 12.40
C ILE A 538 12.89 -11.69 12.12
N GLY A 539 11.60 -11.45 12.28
CA GLY A 539 10.56 -12.31 11.72
C GLY A 539 10.13 -11.78 10.36
N TRP A 540 10.26 -12.59 9.31
CA TRP A 540 9.86 -12.22 7.95
C TRP A 540 9.43 -13.44 7.14
N LEU A 541 8.84 -13.19 5.97
CA LEU A 541 8.53 -14.24 5.00
C LEU A 541 9.78 -14.76 4.26
N SER A 542 9.66 -15.97 3.75
CA SER A 542 10.68 -16.58 2.89
C SER A 542 10.59 -16.06 1.44
N PHE A 543 11.64 -16.21 0.62
CA PHE A 543 11.76 -15.64 -0.72
C PHE A 543 12.18 -16.74 -1.71
N ASP A 544 11.17 -17.34 -2.36
CA ASP A 544 11.33 -18.13 -3.59
C ASP A 544 12.26 -19.34 -3.50
N GLU A 545 12.02 -20.21 -2.51
CA GLU A 545 12.75 -21.48 -2.38
C GLU A 545 12.39 -22.46 -3.51
N PHE A 546 11.40 -22.15 -4.35
CA PHE A 546 11.18 -22.90 -5.58
C PHE A 546 12.41 -22.89 -6.50
N MET A 547 13.17 -21.79 -6.54
CA MET A 547 14.38 -21.66 -7.36
C MET A 547 15.46 -20.82 -6.65
N PRO A 548 16.10 -21.38 -5.61
CA PRO A 548 17.02 -20.62 -4.76
C PRO A 548 18.28 -20.12 -5.51
N ALA A 549 18.58 -20.67 -6.70
CA ALA A 549 19.67 -20.22 -7.53
C ALA A 549 19.48 -18.79 -8.07
N ILE A 550 18.23 -18.33 -8.26
CA ILE A 550 17.95 -16.98 -8.75
C ILE A 550 18.38 -15.94 -7.69
N ASP A 551 17.98 -16.17 -6.43
CA ASP A 551 18.30 -15.33 -5.27
C ASP A 551 18.47 -16.18 -4.00
N PRO A 552 19.71 -16.59 -3.66
CA PRO A 552 19.96 -17.45 -2.52
C PRO A 552 20.04 -16.70 -1.18
N ARG A 553 19.66 -15.42 -1.10
CA ARG A 553 19.95 -14.53 0.04
C ARG A 553 19.44 -15.02 1.40
N GLN A 554 18.52 -15.96 1.42
CA GLN A 554 17.94 -16.53 2.64
C GLN A 554 18.73 -17.72 3.18
N LEU A 555 19.53 -18.36 2.32
CA LEU A 555 20.36 -19.52 2.62
C LEU A 555 21.84 -19.13 2.71
N VAL A 556 22.24 -18.11 1.96
CA VAL A 556 23.61 -17.58 1.88
C VAL A 556 23.56 -16.07 1.81
N PRO A 557 24.37 -15.32 2.57
CA PRO A 557 24.34 -13.87 2.55
C PRO A 557 25.05 -13.35 1.29
N THR A 558 24.29 -13.18 0.21
CA THR A 558 24.81 -12.72 -1.10
C THR A 558 24.58 -11.23 -1.38
N ASN A 559 23.73 -10.57 -0.61
CA ASN A 559 23.44 -9.14 -0.75
C ASN A 559 23.01 -8.52 0.59
N PRO A 560 23.07 -7.18 0.76
CA PRO A 560 22.80 -6.53 2.04
C PRO A 560 21.33 -6.61 2.51
N THR A 561 20.43 -7.10 1.66
CA THR A 561 19.01 -7.25 2.00
C THR A 561 18.71 -8.58 2.71
N THR A 562 19.71 -9.45 2.91
CA THR A 562 19.56 -10.63 3.77
C THR A 562 19.29 -10.22 5.23
N PHE A 563 18.51 -11.03 5.94
CA PHE A 563 18.08 -10.75 7.32
C PHE A 563 18.90 -11.47 8.40
N PHE A 564 19.72 -12.45 8.04
CA PHE A 564 20.50 -13.20 9.05
C PHE A 564 21.98 -12.79 9.09
N ALA A 565 22.50 -12.18 8.03
CA ALA A 565 23.88 -11.69 8.00
C ALA A 565 24.08 -10.53 6.98
N PRO A 566 23.44 -9.37 7.19
CA PRO A 566 23.46 -8.25 6.24
C PRO A 566 24.86 -7.68 5.96
N GLY A 567 25.75 -7.64 6.97
CA GLY A 567 27.13 -7.16 6.79
C GLY A 567 27.99 -8.10 5.94
N TYR A 568 27.83 -9.42 6.10
CA TYR A 568 28.45 -10.42 5.21
C TYR A 568 27.89 -10.32 3.79
N GLY A 569 26.58 -10.10 3.68
CA GLY A 569 25.90 -9.87 2.40
C GLY A 569 26.41 -8.63 1.67
N GLN A 570 26.64 -7.53 2.40
CA GLN A 570 27.24 -6.30 1.86
C GLN A 570 28.68 -6.55 1.38
N TRP A 571 29.48 -7.29 2.14
CA TRP A 571 30.85 -7.65 1.75
C TRP A 571 30.88 -8.51 0.48
N PHE A 572 29.99 -9.50 0.36
CA PHE A 572 29.87 -10.33 -0.84
C PHE A 572 29.43 -9.52 -2.06
N PHE A 573 28.38 -8.71 -1.88
CA PHE A 573 27.84 -7.84 -2.92
C PHE A 573 28.88 -6.86 -3.46
N ASN A 574 29.73 -6.35 -2.56
CA ASN A 574 30.86 -5.49 -2.93
C ASN A 574 32.06 -6.25 -3.52
N ASN A 575 31.85 -7.49 -3.98
CA ASN A 575 32.86 -8.36 -4.59
C ASN A 575 34.04 -8.69 -3.66
N GLY A 576 33.75 -8.93 -2.37
CA GLY A 576 34.77 -9.22 -1.35
C GLY A 576 35.57 -10.50 -1.58
N LEU A 577 35.01 -11.51 -2.29
CA LEU A 577 35.75 -12.72 -2.66
C LEU A 577 36.97 -12.44 -3.54
N ASN A 578 36.98 -11.28 -4.23
CA ASN A 578 38.05 -10.84 -5.10
C ASN A 578 38.81 -9.62 -4.51
N ASP A 579 38.75 -9.40 -3.20
CA ASP A 579 39.45 -8.31 -2.48
C ASP A 579 39.18 -6.89 -3.03
N SER A 580 37.97 -6.68 -3.55
CA SER A 580 37.53 -5.39 -4.09
C SER A 580 37.62 -4.26 -3.04
N PRO A 581 38.10 -3.04 -3.40
CA PRO A 581 38.16 -1.91 -2.46
C PRO A 581 36.82 -1.57 -1.80
N GLN A 582 35.70 -1.74 -2.52
CA GLN A 582 34.34 -1.51 -2.04
C GLN A 582 33.96 -2.43 -0.87
N ALA A 583 34.54 -3.65 -0.82
CA ALA A 583 34.32 -4.60 0.26
C ALA A 583 34.98 -4.17 1.58
N ARG A 584 35.80 -3.11 1.57
CA ARG A 584 36.38 -2.47 2.76
C ARG A 584 35.58 -1.26 3.25
N SER A 585 34.39 -1.03 2.69
CA SER A 585 33.47 0.03 3.15
C SER A 585 33.02 -0.23 4.59
N ALA A 586 32.67 0.84 5.32
CA ALA A 586 32.33 0.78 6.74
C ALA A 586 31.15 -0.18 7.08
N ASN A 587 30.27 -0.43 6.12
CA ASN A 587 29.13 -1.33 6.29
C ASN A 587 29.43 -2.77 5.85
N SER A 588 30.58 -3.04 5.23
CA SER A 588 30.97 -4.40 4.84
C SER A 588 31.67 -5.11 5.99
N ILE A 589 31.26 -6.34 6.30
CA ILE A 589 31.92 -7.19 7.28
C ILE A 589 32.44 -8.42 6.56
N GLU A 590 33.74 -8.69 6.63
CA GLU A 590 34.29 -9.92 6.06
C GLU A 590 33.88 -11.13 6.92
N PRO A 591 33.28 -12.18 6.34
CA PRO A 591 33.04 -13.44 7.04
C PRO A 591 34.38 -14.11 7.42
N PRO A 592 34.52 -14.71 8.61
CA PRO A 592 35.77 -15.32 9.04
C PRO A 592 36.31 -16.34 8.01
N PRO A 593 37.59 -16.27 7.62
CA PRO A 593 38.18 -17.24 6.71
C PRO A 593 38.01 -18.67 7.20
N GLY A 594 37.64 -19.59 6.30
CA GLY A 594 37.42 -21.01 6.62
C GLY A 594 36.12 -21.32 7.38
N SER A 595 35.28 -20.33 7.70
CA SER A 595 33.98 -20.57 8.30
C SER A 595 32.98 -21.22 7.33
N ASP A 596 32.00 -21.94 7.87
CA ASP A 596 30.90 -22.53 7.08
C ASP A 596 30.15 -21.47 6.27
N ILE A 597 30.00 -20.24 6.80
CA ILE A 597 29.33 -19.14 6.08
C ILE A 597 30.18 -18.66 4.89
N ARG A 598 31.51 -18.53 5.05
CA ARG A 598 32.43 -18.22 3.94
C ARG A 598 32.35 -19.31 2.88
N ARG A 599 32.30 -20.58 3.29
CA ARG A 599 32.17 -21.71 2.37
C ARG A 599 30.86 -21.70 1.59
N ALA A 600 29.73 -21.40 2.23
CA ALA A 600 28.45 -21.25 1.56
C ALA A 600 28.47 -20.13 0.51
N MET A 601 29.14 -19.01 0.82
CA MET A 601 29.32 -17.88 -0.10
C MET A 601 30.18 -18.28 -1.32
N GLU A 602 31.26 -19.03 -1.12
CA GLU A 602 32.08 -19.58 -2.22
C GLU A 602 31.27 -20.51 -3.12
N LEU A 603 30.47 -21.41 -2.53
CA LEU A 603 29.57 -22.30 -3.28
C LEU A 603 28.53 -21.52 -4.08
N ALA A 604 27.94 -20.47 -3.49
CA ALA A 604 26.98 -19.61 -4.18
C ALA A 604 27.64 -18.85 -5.34
N ALA A 605 28.87 -18.36 -5.17
CA ALA A 605 29.63 -17.73 -6.25
C ALA A 605 29.95 -18.71 -7.38
N ALA A 606 30.35 -19.95 -7.05
CA ALA A 606 30.57 -21.00 -8.04
C ALA A 606 29.27 -21.38 -8.77
N ALA A 607 28.14 -21.46 -8.05
CA ALA A 607 26.84 -21.79 -8.63
C ALA A 607 26.34 -20.70 -9.58
N ALA A 608 26.67 -19.44 -9.31
CA ALA A 608 26.28 -18.31 -10.16
C ALA A 608 26.91 -18.36 -11.57
N VAL A 609 28.07 -19.01 -11.73
CA VAL A 609 28.79 -19.14 -13.01
C VAL A 609 28.80 -20.56 -13.57
N ALA A 610 28.14 -21.50 -12.89
CA ALA A 610 28.09 -22.89 -13.34
C ALA A 610 27.18 -23.02 -14.58
N PRO A 611 27.66 -23.65 -15.67
CA PRO A 611 26.95 -23.63 -16.94
C PRO A 611 25.66 -24.45 -16.87
N THR A 612 25.66 -25.65 -16.28
CA THR A 612 24.47 -26.49 -16.31
C THR A 612 23.63 -26.40 -15.04
N GLN A 613 22.30 -26.60 -15.16
CA GLN A 613 21.42 -26.69 -14.00
C GLN A 613 21.84 -27.82 -13.05
N ARG A 614 22.30 -28.95 -13.61
CA ARG A 614 22.76 -30.11 -12.82
C ARG A 614 23.96 -29.75 -11.93
N GLU A 615 24.96 -29.05 -12.47
CA GLU A 615 26.10 -28.58 -11.67
C GLU A 615 25.67 -27.55 -10.62
N ARG A 616 24.74 -26.64 -10.97
CA ARG A 616 24.17 -25.70 -10.00
C ARG A 616 23.48 -26.41 -8.85
N VAL A 617 22.64 -27.41 -9.14
CA VAL A 617 21.95 -28.20 -8.12
C VAL A 617 22.95 -28.89 -7.20
N ALA A 618 24.00 -29.53 -7.75
CA ALA A 618 25.05 -30.17 -6.95
C ALA A 618 25.82 -29.19 -6.04
N LEU A 619 26.07 -27.96 -6.49
CA LEU A 619 26.68 -26.92 -5.64
C LEU A 619 25.73 -26.46 -4.53
N PHE A 620 24.43 -26.39 -4.81
CA PHE A 620 23.40 -26.05 -3.84
C PHE A 620 23.18 -27.13 -2.79
N GLU A 621 23.38 -28.42 -3.09
CA GLU A 621 23.36 -29.50 -2.09
C GLU A 621 24.33 -29.18 -0.93
N GLY A 622 25.56 -28.75 -1.25
CA GLY A 622 26.52 -28.32 -0.22
C GLY A 622 26.06 -27.09 0.59
N ILE A 623 25.36 -26.15 -0.04
CA ILE A 623 24.75 -25.00 0.67
C ILE A 623 23.64 -25.48 1.61
N PHE A 624 22.81 -26.42 1.16
CA PHE A 624 21.71 -26.96 1.95
C PHE A 624 22.22 -27.75 3.16
N ASP A 625 23.27 -28.55 3.00
CA ASP A 625 23.92 -29.27 4.09
C ASP A 625 24.51 -28.31 5.15
N LEU A 626 25.14 -27.22 4.72
CA LEU A 626 25.65 -26.20 5.63
C LEU A 626 24.51 -25.50 6.38
N ASN A 627 23.39 -25.20 5.71
CA ASN A 627 22.21 -24.63 6.34
C ASN A 627 21.58 -25.61 7.36
N ALA A 628 21.44 -26.89 7.00
CA ALA A 628 20.88 -27.92 7.85
C ALA A 628 21.71 -28.11 9.14
N ARG A 629 23.04 -28.08 8.99
CA ARG A 629 23.99 -28.16 10.11
C ARG A 629 23.96 -26.92 10.98
N ASN A 630 23.97 -25.73 10.39
CA ASN A 630 24.21 -24.48 11.12
C ASN A 630 22.95 -23.80 11.64
N VAL A 631 21.78 -24.09 11.07
CA VAL A 631 20.49 -23.46 11.42
C VAL A 631 20.63 -21.93 11.41
N TRP A 632 21.05 -21.36 10.28
CA TRP A 632 21.15 -19.90 10.12
C TRP A 632 19.80 -19.20 10.08
N THR A 633 18.73 -19.97 9.92
CA THR A 633 17.34 -19.53 9.89
C THR A 633 16.47 -20.55 10.61
N ILE A 634 15.37 -20.11 11.20
CA ILE A 634 14.44 -20.97 11.94
C ILE A 634 13.05 -20.77 11.36
N SER A 635 12.49 -21.80 10.74
CA SER A 635 11.17 -21.78 10.10
C SER A 635 10.16 -22.62 10.88
N VAL A 636 8.88 -22.31 10.71
CA VAL A 636 7.79 -23.02 11.40
C VAL A 636 7.25 -24.19 10.59
N ALA A 637 6.78 -23.94 9.38
CA ALA A 637 6.03 -24.91 8.60
C ALA A 637 6.15 -24.66 7.11
N THR A 638 5.85 -25.70 6.31
CA THR A 638 5.58 -25.53 4.89
C THR A 638 4.40 -24.57 4.68
N THR A 639 4.49 -23.67 3.71
CA THR A 639 3.42 -22.70 3.43
C THR A 639 2.12 -23.39 3.01
N PRO A 640 0.97 -22.99 3.59
CA PRO A 640 -0.36 -23.30 3.04
C PRO A 640 -0.50 -22.84 1.59
N PRO A 641 -1.47 -23.36 0.81
CA PRO A 641 -1.75 -22.84 -0.51
C PRO A 641 -2.18 -21.37 -0.42
N TYR A 642 -1.86 -20.59 -1.45
CA TYR A 642 -2.21 -19.18 -1.48
C TYR A 642 -3.64 -19.02 -2.05
N PRO A 643 -4.60 -18.47 -1.28
CA PRO A 643 -5.97 -18.32 -1.75
C PRO A 643 -6.08 -17.21 -2.80
N VAL A 644 -6.92 -17.45 -3.80
CA VAL A 644 -7.22 -16.51 -4.87
C VAL A 644 -8.72 -16.38 -5.01
N VAL A 645 -9.24 -15.18 -4.79
CA VAL A 645 -10.67 -14.88 -4.94
C VAL A 645 -10.93 -14.56 -6.41
N VAL A 646 -11.88 -15.26 -7.03
CA VAL A 646 -12.29 -15.05 -8.43
C VAL A 646 -13.81 -14.94 -8.48
N LYS A 647 -14.33 -13.77 -8.85
CA LYS A 647 -15.76 -13.51 -8.94
C LYS A 647 -16.42 -14.34 -10.05
N ASP A 648 -17.64 -14.81 -9.81
CA ASP A 648 -18.38 -15.59 -10.81
C ASP A 648 -18.57 -14.78 -12.09
N GLY A 649 -18.29 -15.39 -13.24
CA GLY A 649 -18.29 -14.73 -14.55
C GLY A 649 -16.95 -14.10 -14.94
N PHE A 650 -15.96 -14.02 -14.04
CA PHE A 650 -14.59 -13.64 -14.37
C PHE A 650 -13.79 -14.89 -14.76
N ARG A 651 -13.37 -14.98 -16.03
CA ARG A 651 -12.83 -16.18 -16.68
C ARG A 651 -11.36 -16.07 -17.04
N ASN A 652 -10.80 -17.16 -17.54
CA ASN A 652 -9.41 -17.33 -17.97
C ASN A 652 -8.37 -17.23 -16.84
N VAL A 653 -8.79 -17.32 -15.59
CA VAL A 653 -7.89 -17.42 -14.43
C VAL A 653 -7.48 -18.88 -14.25
N PRO A 654 -6.18 -19.25 -14.30
CA PRO A 654 -5.76 -20.62 -14.06
C PRO A 654 -6.14 -21.10 -12.65
N ARG A 655 -6.73 -22.30 -12.55
CA ARG A 655 -7.05 -22.91 -11.25
C ARG A 655 -5.80 -23.25 -10.44
N LYS A 656 -4.71 -23.65 -11.12
CA LYS A 656 -3.39 -23.91 -10.55
C LYS A 656 -2.35 -23.04 -11.26
N ALA A 657 -1.54 -22.34 -10.47
CA ALA A 657 -0.39 -21.58 -10.92
C ALA A 657 0.61 -21.45 -9.77
N ILE A 658 1.86 -21.12 -10.08
CA ILE A 658 2.82 -20.68 -9.07
C ILE A 658 2.60 -19.20 -8.75
N ILE A 659 2.72 -18.84 -7.48
CA ILE A 659 2.62 -17.47 -7.00
C ILE A 659 3.86 -17.06 -6.22
N GLY A 660 4.44 -15.94 -6.61
CA GLY A 660 5.63 -15.40 -5.96
C GLY A 660 5.99 -14.00 -6.43
N TRP A 661 7.15 -13.53 -5.96
CA TRP A 661 7.77 -12.30 -6.48
C TRP A 661 8.39 -12.53 -7.86
N PHE A 662 9.25 -13.53 -8.01
CA PHE A 662 9.98 -13.82 -9.25
C PHE A 662 9.10 -14.14 -10.46
N PRO A 663 8.04 -14.98 -10.35
CA PRO A 663 7.11 -15.17 -11.47
C PRO A 663 6.22 -13.94 -11.75
N MET A 664 6.34 -12.85 -10.98
CA MET A 664 5.55 -11.61 -11.16
C MET A 664 4.04 -11.82 -11.14
N THR A 665 3.56 -12.82 -10.41
CA THR A 665 2.15 -13.23 -10.35
C THR A 665 1.21 -12.08 -9.94
N PRO A 666 0.03 -11.91 -10.57
CA PRO A 666 -0.56 -12.79 -11.58
C PRO A 666 0.01 -12.63 -13.00
N GLY A 667 1.02 -11.80 -13.25
CA GLY A 667 1.54 -11.55 -14.60
C GLY A 667 1.96 -12.79 -15.39
N ASN A 668 2.48 -13.84 -14.75
CA ASN A 668 2.80 -15.12 -15.39
C ASN A 668 1.58 -15.93 -15.85
N THR A 669 0.37 -15.56 -15.40
CA THR A 669 -0.86 -16.30 -15.67
C THR A 669 -1.66 -15.78 -16.87
N GLY A 670 -1.05 -14.93 -17.70
CA GLY A 670 -1.69 -14.42 -18.92
C GLY A 670 -2.87 -13.49 -18.66
N VAL A 671 -2.70 -12.53 -17.75
CA VAL A 671 -3.76 -11.62 -17.30
C VAL A 671 -4.47 -10.88 -18.44
N GLU A 672 -3.81 -10.73 -19.59
CA GLU A 672 -4.35 -10.09 -20.78
C GLU A 672 -5.51 -10.89 -21.39
N THR A 673 -5.53 -12.20 -21.16
CA THR A 673 -6.58 -13.11 -21.61
C THR A 673 -7.78 -13.17 -20.66
N TYR A 674 -7.72 -12.53 -19.49
CA TYR A 674 -8.83 -12.51 -18.55
C TYR A 674 -10.00 -11.73 -19.13
N PHE A 675 -11.23 -12.20 -18.89
CA PHE A 675 -12.43 -11.55 -19.42
C PHE A 675 -13.66 -11.78 -18.52
N TRP A 676 -14.71 -11.00 -18.78
CA TRP A 676 -16.03 -11.21 -18.20
C TRP A 676 -16.93 -11.96 -19.19
N ASP A 677 -17.64 -13.00 -18.73
CA ASP A 677 -18.69 -13.65 -19.53
C ASP A 677 -19.69 -12.62 -20.05
N ASP A 678 -20.17 -11.74 -19.17
CA ASP A 678 -21.07 -10.63 -19.47
C ASP A 678 -20.44 -9.29 -19.01
N PRO A 679 -19.68 -8.61 -19.89
CA PRO A 679 -19.02 -7.37 -19.54
C PRO A 679 -20.01 -6.20 -19.49
N ASP A 680 -19.94 -5.38 -18.42
CA ASP A 680 -20.64 -4.10 -18.36
C ASP A 680 -20.15 -3.16 -19.48
N ARG A 681 -21.10 -2.56 -20.20
CA ARG A 681 -20.88 -1.68 -21.37
C ARG A 681 -21.58 -0.33 -21.20
N ASP A 682 -21.55 0.23 -19.99
CA ASP A 682 -22.06 1.58 -19.74
C ASP A 682 -21.49 2.59 -20.76
N PRO A 683 -22.35 3.22 -21.59
CA PRO A 683 -21.91 4.18 -22.59
C PRO A 683 -21.11 5.35 -22.03
N ALA A 684 -21.41 5.80 -20.81
CA ALA A 684 -20.67 6.89 -20.17
C ALA A 684 -19.23 6.49 -19.82
N VAL A 685 -19.03 5.24 -19.39
CA VAL A 685 -17.70 4.68 -19.15
C VAL A 685 -16.95 4.51 -20.46
N VAL A 686 -17.59 3.96 -21.49
CA VAL A 686 -16.96 3.77 -22.81
C VAL A 686 -16.51 5.11 -23.41
N ALA A 687 -17.37 6.13 -23.37
CA ALA A 687 -17.04 7.46 -23.88
C ALA A 687 -15.86 8.11 -23.12
N ASP A 688 -15.78 7.92 -21.81
CA ASP A 688 -14.66 8.39 -21.01
C ASP A 688 -13.36 7.69 -21.38
N LEU A 689 -13.38 6.36 -21.49
CA LEU A 689 -12.22 5.57 -21.92
C LEU A 689 -11.73 5.98 -23.31
N GLN A 690 -12.65 6.19 -24.26
CA GLN A 690 -12.31 6.69 -25.59
C GLN A 690 -11.65 8.08 -25.51
N ARG A 691 -12.17 8.98 -24.68
CA ARG A 691 -11.57 10.30 -24.45
C ARG A 691 -10.16 10.19 -23.88
N SER A 692 -9.92 9.34 -22.87
CA SER A 692 -8.59 9.15 -22.26
C SER A 692 -7.54 8.71 -23.27
N LEU A 693 -7.94 7.87 -24.22
CA LEU A 693 -7.01 7.32 -25.21
C LEU A 693 -6.52 8.37 -26.20
N VAL A 694 -7.37 9.34 -26.56
CA VAL A 694 -7.05 10.40 -27.52
C VAL A 694 -6.46 11.63 -26.84
N GLU A 695 -6.90 11.94 -25.62
CA GLU A 695 -6.49 13.13 -24.86
C GLU A 695 -5.89 12.71 -23.51
N PRO A 696 -4.60 12.31 -23.46
CA PRO A 696 -3.93 12.00 -22.21
C PRO A 696 -3.93 13.22 -21.29
N ALA A 697 -4.24 13.01 -20.01
CA ALA A 697 -4.19 14.09 -19.03
C ALA A 697 -2.76 14.65 -18.91
N SER A 698 -2.62 15.98 -18.87
CA SER A 698 -1.33 16.60 -18.54
C SER A 698 -0.95 16.30 -17.09
N LEU A 699 0.35 16.12 -16.81
CA LEU A 699 0.84 16.13 -15.43
C LEU A 699 0.41 17.43 -14.74
N PRO A 700 -0.06 17.38 -13.47
CA PRO A 700 -0.41 18.59 -12.75
C PRO A 700 0.83 19.49 -12.61
N LEU A 701 0.74 20.70 -13.16
CA LEU A 701 1.81 21.69 -13.04
C LEU A 701 1.83 22.28 -11.64
N MET A 702 2.99 22.33 -11.00
CA MET A 702 3.21 23.13 -9.78
C MET A 702 3.38 24.60 -10.21
N GLY A 703 2.29 25.20 -10.68
CA GLY A 703 2.31 26.62 -11.00
C GLY A 703 2.53 27.43 -9.71
N PRO A 704 3.23 28.58 -9.76
CA PRO A 704 2.95 29.64 -8.80
C PRO A 704 1.45 29.91 -8.79
N ALA A 705 0.92 30.43 -7.68
CA ALA A 705 -0.50 30.64 -7.43
C ALA A 705 -1.25 31.58 -8.42
N GLY A 706 -0.83 31.69 -9.68
CA GLY A 706 -1.41 32.51 -10.74
C GLY A 706 -1.77 31.82 -12.07
N ASN A 707 -1.44 30.55 -12.34
CA ASN A 707 -1.94 29.88 -13.56
C ASN A 707 -3.21 29.06 -13.30
N GLU A 708 -4.29 29.45 -13.97
CA GLU A 708 -5.67 28.98 -13.76
C GLU A 708 -5.90 27.49 -14.09
N THR A 709 -4.94 26.81 -14.73
CA THR A 709 -5.11 25.45 -15.24
C THR A 709 -4.73 24.34 -14.26
N SER A 710 -3.90 24.61 -13.23
CA SER A 710 -3.38 23.53 -12.36
C SER A 710 -3.88 23.54 -10.92
N SER A 711 -4.59 24.58 -10.48
CA SER A 711 -5.31 24.47 -9.21
C SER A 711 -6.58 23.65 -9.40
N GLY A 712 -6.56 22.39 -8.96
CA GLY A 712 -7.80 21.64 -8.74
C GLY A 712 -8.83 22.47 -7.96
N GLY A 713 -10.11 22.09 -8.01
CA GLY A 713 -11.22 22.84 -7.38
C GLY A 713 -10.95 23.27 -5.93
N VAL A 714 -10.11 22.51 -5.21
CA VAL A 714 -9.64 22.80 -3.85
C VAL A 714 -8.70 23.99 -3.76
N GLY A 715 -7.71 24.14 -4.64
CA GLY A 715 -6.82 25.31 -4.60
C GLY A 715 -7.60 26.59 -4.90
N ARG A 716 -8.64 26.50 -5.74
CA ARG A 716 -9.65 27.56 -5.93
C ARG A 716 -10.57 27.73 -4.73
N LEU A 717 -10.93 26.67 -4.01
CA LEU A 717 -11.77 26.74 -2.81
C LEU A 717 -11.01 27.24 -1.58
N VAL A 718 -9.74 26.88 -1.39
CA VAL A 718 -8.88 27.39 -0.30
C VAL A 718 -8.52 28.84 -0.59
N ARG A 719 -8.06 29.19 -1.81
CA ARG A 719 -7.91 30.59 -2.19
C ARG A 719 -9.25 31.32 -2.11
N GLY A 720 -10.33 30.69 -2.54
CA GLY A 720 -11.69 31.19 -2.45
C GLY A 720 -12.14 31.41 -1.01
N LEU A 721 -11.79 30.55 -0.06
CA LEU A 721 -12.07 30.71 1.37
C LEU A 721 -11.14 31.73 2.03
N LEU A 722 -9.90 31.85 1.56
CA LEU A 722 -8.97 32.89 2.00
C LEU A 722 -9.41 34.26 1.47
N TRP A 723 -9.83 34.37 0.20
CA TRP A 723 -10.32 35.60 -0.44
C TRP A 723 -11.77 35.93 -0.10
N LEU A 724 -12.67 34.95 0.06
CA LEU A 724 -13.97 35.13 0.71
C LEU A 724 -13.74 35.46 2.18
N GLY A 725 -12.75 34.86 2.83
CA GLY A 725 -12.34 35.23 4.19
C GLY A 725 -11.93 36.71 4.22
N SER A 726 -11.03 37.14 3.35
CA SER A 726 -10.56 38.53 3.22
C SER A 726 -11.64 39.49 2.73
N GLY A 727 -12.51 39.06 1.83
CA GLY A 727 -13.62 39.83 1.27
C GLY A 727 -14.78 39.95 2.26
N LEU A 728 -15.10 38.88 2.99
CA LEU A 728 -16.01 38.87 4.12
C LEU A 728 -15.40 39.67 5.27
N VAL A 729 -14.09 39.61 5.52
CA VAL A 729 -13.37 40.51 6.42
C VAL A 729 -13.56 41.95 5.97
N LEU A 730 -13.38 42.28 4.69
CA LEU A 730 -13.56 43.64 4.14
C LEU A 730 -15.01 44.13 4.18
N VAL A 731 -15.98 43.25 3.94
CA VAL A 731 -17.43 43.54 4.03
C VAL A 731 -17.85 43.69 5.49
N LEU A 732 -17.40 42.81 6.37
CA LEU A 732 -17.70 42.84 7.81
C LEU A 732 -16.94 43.94 8.55
N THR A 733 -15.76 44.35 8.08
CA THR A 733 -15.05 45.56 8.54
C THR A 733 -15.73 46.83 8.02
N GLY A 734 -16.23 46.81 6.79
CA GLY A 734 -17.08 47.87 6.22
C GLY A 734 -18.39 48.09 6.99
N LEU A 735 -18.95 47.02 7.57
CA LEU A 735 -20.13 47.08 8.45
C LEU A 735 -19.85 47.66 9.86
N ARG A 736 -18.60 48.04 10.18
CA ARG A 736 -18.15 48.65 11.45
C ARG A 736 -18.66 47.95 12.72
N HIS A 737 -18.84 46.62 12.71
CA HIS A 737 -19.27 45.90 13.91
C HIS A 737 -18.04 45.51 14.77
N PRO A 738 -17.80 46.14 15.95
CA PRO A 738 -16.54 46.01 16.69
C PRO A 738 -16.20 44.57 17.10
N PHE A 739 -17.23 43.77 17.39
CA PHE A 739 -17.08 42.36 17.75
C PHE A 739 -16.48 41.52 16.62
N ILE A 740 -16.88 41.74 15.37
CA ILE A 740 -16.43 40.92 14.25
C ILE A 740 -14.97 41.23 13.91
N TRP A 741 -14.60 42.52 13.93
CA TRP A 741 -13.20 42.93 13.77
C TRP A 741 -12.29 42.31 14.82
N ARG A 742 -12.69 42.37 16.10
CA ARG A 742 -11.92 41.77 17.20
C ARG A 742 -11.71 40.27 16.99
N ARG A 743 -12.72 39.54 16.53
CA ARG A 743 -12.61 38.11 16.24
C ARG A 743 -11.63 37.85 15.10
N LEU A 744 -11.77 38.55 13.99
CA LEU A 744 -10.87 38.43 12.83
C LEU A 744 -9.41 38.76 13.19
N ALA A 745 -9.19 39.81 13.98
CA ALA A 745 -7.87 40.18 14.47
C ALA A 745 -7.24 39.13 15.40
N LEU A 746 -8.04 38.39 16.19
CA LEU A 746 -7.57 37.30 17.05
C LEU A 746 -7.23 36.02 16.26
N MET A 747 -7.83 35.81 15.09
CA MET A 747 -7.55 34.62 14.27
C MET A 747 -6.09 34.58 13.79
N VAL A 748 -5.55 35.74 13.40
CA VAL A 748 -4.17 35.87 12.86
C VAL A 748 -3.11 35.41 13.86
N PRO A 749 -2.99 35.96 15.09
CA PRO A 749 -2.01 35.50 16.06
C PRO A 749 -2.27 34.06 16.49
N THR A 750 -3.53 33.62 16.57
CA THR A 750 -3.87 32.23 16.91
C THR A 750 -3.28 31.26 15.88
N LEU A 751 -3.52 31.49 14.58
CA LEU A 751 -2.99 30.64 13.52
C LEU A 751 -1.46 30.69 13.44
N PHE A 752 -0.85 31.84 13.75
CA PHE A 752 0.61 31.99 13.83
C PHE A 752 1.23 31.15 14.96
N PHE A 753 0.65 31.18 16.16
CA PHE A 753 1.14 30.33 17.25
C PHE A 753 0.92 28.84 16.96
N VAL A 754 -0.23 28.49 16.38
CA VAL A 754 -0.51 27.11 15.95
C VAL A 754 0.51 26.64 14.91
N SER A 755 0.90 27.46 13.93
CA SER A 755 1.88 27.07 12.92
C SER A 755 3.26 26.78 13.51
N ILE A 756 3.70 27.56 14.52
CA ILE A 756 4.96 27.30 15.24
C ILE A 756 4.90 25.97 15.99
N ILE A 757 3.79 25.71 16.69
CA ILE A 757 3.58 24.49 17.47
C ILE A 757 3.58 23.27 16.54
N VAL A 758 2.78 23.31 15.47
CA VAL A 758 2.68 22.24 14.48
C VAL A 758 4.05 21.93 13.87
N PHE A 759 4.77 22.96 13.44
CA PHE A 759 6.08 22.78 12.81
C PHE A 759 7.13 22.21 13.76
N THR A 760 7.13 22.66 15.02
CA THR A 760 8.07 22.17 16.05
C THR A 760 7.78 20.71 16.42
N ILE A 761 6.51 20.37 16.69
CA ILE A 761 6.12 19.02 17.11
C ILE A 761 6.48 17.98 16.05
N LEU A 762 6.31 18.30 14.77
CA LEU A 762 6.62 17.38 13.67
C LEU A 762 8.12 17.13 13.47
N GLN A 763 8.99 17.91 14.10
CA GLN A 763 10.46 17.73 14.06
C GLN A 763 11.03 17.07 15.32
N LEU A 764 10.20 16.83 16.35
CA LEU A 764 10.65 16.16 17.57
C LEU A 764 10.99 14.68 17.41
N PRO A 765 10.26 13.88 16.59
CA PRO A 765 10.62 12.47 16.40
C PRO A 765 12.04 12.31 15.82
N PRO A 766 12.85 11.35 16.31
CA PRO A 766 14.17 11.09 15.76
C PRO A 766 14.06 10.47 14.35
N GLY A 767 14.80 11.04 13.40
CA GLY A 767 14.80 10.63 11.99
C GLY A 767 13.85 11.48 11.12
N ASP A 768 14.08 11.47 9.81
CA ASP A 768 13.22 12.09 8.82
C ASP A 768 13.06 11.19 7.58
N PHE A 769 12.08 11.51 6.73
CA PHE A 769 11.82 10.77 5.50
C PHE A 769 13.07 10.64 4.62
N ILE A 770 13.88 11.70 4.51
CA ILE A 770 15.08 11.73 3.67
C ILE A 770 16.14 10.76 4.19
N SER A 771 16.33 10.69 5.50
CA SER A 771 17.26 9.78 6.17
C SER A 771 16.82 8.32 5.98
N SER A 772 15.52 8.05 6.07
CA SER A 772 14.95 6.73 5.78
C SER A 772 15.12 6.35 4.31
N LYS A 773 14.90 7.29 3.39
CA LYS A 773 15.08 7.09 1.95
C LYS A 773 16.55 6.90 1.57
N ALA A 774 17.46 7.63 2.22
CA ALA A 774 18.90 7.46 2.07
C ALA A 774 19.32 6.01 2.28
N LEU A 775 18.81 5.44 3.37
CA LEU A 775 19.12 4.10 3.80
C LEU A 775 18.56 3.06 2.85
N GLN A 776 17.33 3.27 2.38
CA GLN A 776 16.72 2.43 1.34
C GLN A 776 17.55 2.41 0.06
N LEU A 777 18.01 3.57 -0.41
CA LEU A 777 18.81 3.68 -1.64
C LEU A 777 20.21 3.07 -1.46
N GLN A 778 20.84 3.25 -0.29
CA GLN A 778 22.11 2.59 0.04
C GLN A 778 22.00 1.07 0.05
N MET A 779 20.90 0.51 0.58
CA MET A 779 20.65 -0.94 0.58
C MET A 779 20.45 -1.53 -0.84
N GLN A 780 20.10 -0.69 -1.82
CA GLN A 780 19.96 -1.12 -3.21
C GLN A 780 21.29 -1.15 -3.96
N GLY A 781 22.40 -0.73 -3.32
CA GLY A 781 23.71 -0.66 -3.96
C GLY A 781 23.81 0.41 -5.04
N ASP A 782 22.88 1.38 -5.06
CA ASP A 782 22.85 2.46 -6.04
C ASP A 782 23.93 3.50 -5.69
N SER A 783 25.00 3.59 -6.47
CA SER A 783 26.05 4.60 -6.28
C SER A 783 25.55 6.01 -6.56
N GLY A 784 24.48 6.16 -7.36
CA GLY A 784 23.74 7.40 -7.59
C GLY A 784 22.81 7.80 -6.43
N ALA A 785 22.66 6.95 -5.41
CA ALA A 785 21.87 7.23 -4.21
C ALA A 785 22.28 8.51 -3.50
N LEU A 786 23.59 8.82 -3.48
CA LEU A 786 24.11 10.03 -2.83
C LEU A 786 23.66 11.29 -3.57
N THR A 787 23.68 11.29 -4.89
CA THR A 787 23.20 12.40 -5.71
C THR A 787 21.69 12.58 -5.57
N GLN A 788 20.93 11.48 -5.63
CA GLN A 788 19.48 11.52 -5.38
C GLN A 788 19.16 12.03 -3.97
N LEU A 789 19.94 11.64 -2.96
CA LEU A 789 19.78 12.10 -1.59
C LEU A 789 20.04 13.60 -1.49
N GLU A 790 21.13 14.10 -2.08
CA GLU A 790 21.45 15.52 -2.10
C GLU A 790 20.36 16.34 -2.79
N ASP A 791 19.82 15.82 -3.89
CA ASP A 791 18.69 16.44 -4.60
C ASP A 791 17.43 16.48 -3.74
N LEU A 792 17.12 15.40 -3.00
CA LEU A 792 16.01 15.38 -2.04
C LEU A 792 16.23 16.37 -0.89
N LYS A 793 17.45 16.43 -0.33
CA LYS A 793 17.82 17.41 0.71
C LYS A 793 17.62 18.84 0.22
N LYS A 794 18.09 19.16 -1.00
CA LYS A 794 17.90 20.48 -1.62
C LYS A 794 16.42 20.77 -1.90
N THR A 795 15.66 19.80 -2.43
CA THR A 795 14.23 19.94 -2.75
C THR A 795 13.41 20.37 -1.54
N PHE A 796 13.63 19.67 -0.42
CA PHE A 796 12.91 19.90 0.82
C PHE A 796 13.63 20.87 1.75
N ARG A 797 14.72 21.50 1.28
CA ARG A 797 15.52 22.50 1.99
C ARG A 797 16.06 21.99 3.33
N TYR A 798 16.34 20.69 3.44
CA TYR A 798 16.93 20.05 4.64
C TYR A 798 18.42 20.37 4.82
N ASP A 799 19.04 21.01 3.83
CA ASP A 799 20.34 21.68 3.92
C ASP A 799 20.29 23.00 4.73
N GLN A 800 19.09 23.53 5.00
CA GLN A 800 18.89 24.82 5.65
C GLN A 800 18.50 24.67 7.13
N SER A 801 18.65 25.75 7.90
CA SER A 801 18.29 25.73 9.32
C SER A 801 16.78 25.54 9.53
N PRO A 802 16.33 24.94 10.65
CA PRO A 802 14.91 24.76 10.94
C PRO A 802 14.08 26.04 10.82
N VAL A 803 14.65 27.18 11.22
CA VAL A 803 14.02 28.50 11.12
C VAL A 803 13.81 28.90 9.66
N GLN A 804 14.80 28.71 8.79
CA GLN A 804 14.66 29.01 7.36
C GLN A 804 13.57 28.14 6.73
N ARG A 805 13.58 26.83 7.02
CA ARG A 805 12.53 25.90 6.55
C ARG A 805 11.13 26.35 6.98
N TYR A 806 10.97 26.85 8.21
CA TYR A 806 9.71 27.41 8.70
C TYR A 806 9.28 28.63 7.87
N LEU A 807 10.20 29.57 7.60
CA LEU A 807 9.90 30.77 6.82
C LEU A 807 9.49 30.48 5.38
N TYR A 808 10.07 29.44 4.76
CA TYR A 808 9.66 28.98 3.44
C TYR A 808 8.31 28.26 3.47
N TRP A 809 8.13 27.31 4.40
CA TRP A 809 6.88 26.57 4.53
C TRP A 809 5.68 27.49 4.81
N THR A 810 5.83 28.47 5.70
CA THR A 810 4.80 29.48 5.97
C THR A 810 4.58 30.43 4.79
N GLY A 811 5.57 30.61 3.91
CA GLY A 811 5.53 31.58 2.82
C GLY A 811 5.89 33.00 3.24
N LEU A 812 6.46 33.18 4.45
CA LEU A 812 6.97 34.48 4.91
C LEU A 812 8.17 34.96 4.09
N LYS A 813 9.01 34.02 3.63
CA LYS A 813 10.19 34.37 2.82
C LYS A 813 9.81 34.99 1.48
N TRP A 814 8.67 34.60 0.89
CA TRP A 814 8.16 35.19 -0.34
C TRP A 814 8.05 36.72 -0.28
N PHE A 815 7.65 37.29 0.87
CA PHE A 815 7.56 38.75 1.04
C PHE A 815 8.92 39.48 1.01
N THR A 816 10.01 38.72 1.09
CA THR A 816 11.38 39.27 0.98
C THR A 816 12.02 39.01 -0.37
N THR A 817 11.60 37.97 -1.10
CA THR A 817 12.22 37.57 -2.38
C THR A 817 11.35 37.85 -3.60
N PHE A 818 10.03 37.87 -3.44
CA PHE A 818 9.02 37.98 -4.50
C PHE A 818 9.15 36.92 -5.61
N LYS A 819 9.84 35.81 -5.33
CA LYS A 819 10.05 34.72 -6.27
C LYS A 819 8.96 33.66 -6.15
N ALA A 820 8.51 33.13 -7.29
CA ALA A 820 7.51 32.06 -7.36
C ALA A 820 7.89 30.81 -6.52
N GLU A 821 9.18 30.44 -6.52
CA GLU A 821 9.75 29.28 -5.81
C GLU A 821 9.65 29.36 -4.28
N ASP A 822 9.45 30.56 -3.73
CA ASP A 822 9.43 30.81 -2.28
C ASP A 822 8.00 30.96 -1.71
N THR A 823 6.99 30.68 -2.53
CA THR A 823 5.59 30.62 -2.08
C THR A 823 5.38 29.49 -1.07
N GLY A 824 4.59 29.76 -0.03
CA GLY A 824 4.22 28.78 0.99
C GLY A 824 2.76 28.92 1.40
N LEU A 825 2.46 28.53 2.65
CA LEU A 825 1.09 28.44 3.19
C LEU A 825 0.27 29.72 2.96
N LEU A 826 0.87 30.91 3.19
CA LEU A 826 0.21 32.20 3.05
C LEU A 826 -0.23 32.52 1.61
N GLN A 827 0.46 31.98 0.61
CA GLN A 827 0.10 32.15 -0.81
C GLN A 827 -0.81 31.01 -1.31
N GLY A 828 -1.22 30.09 -0.44
CA GLY A 828 -2.02 28.92 -0.79
C GLY A 828 -1.20 27.73 -1.31
N ASN A 829 0.14 27.80 -1.22
CA ASN A 829 1.02 26.67 -1.55
C ASN A 829 1.20 25.81 -0.30
N LEU A 830 0.55 24.65 -0.26
CA LEU A 830 0.63 23.70 0.85
C LEU A 830 1.90 22.84 0.83
N GLY A 831 2.82 23.09 -0.10
CA GLY A 831 4.05 22.33 -0.27
C GLY A 831 3.84 21.02 -1.03
N ARG A 832 4.90 20.20 -1.00
CA ARG A 832 5.00 18.90 -1.68
C ARG A 832 5.09 17.79 -0.65
N SER A 833 4.38 16.70 -0.91
CA SER A 833 4.53 15.43 -0.18
C SER A 833 5.91 14.86 -0.45
N MET A 834 6.66 14.54 0.61
CA MET A 834 7.96 13.89 0.49
C MET A 834 7.84 12.46 -0.04
N GLU A 835 6.81 11.75 0.38
CA GLU A 835 6.58 10.36 -0.04
C GLU A 835 6.14 10.29 -1.51
N LYS A 836 5.15 11.09 -1.89
CA LYS A 836 4.50 11.00 -3.21
C LYS A 836 5.11 11.92 -4.25
N MET A 837 5.97 12.85 -3.84
CA MET A 837 6.53 13.92 -4.68
C MET A 837 5.47 14.77 -5.41
N GLN A 838 4.23 14.74 -4.93
CA GLN A 838 3.07 15.46 -5.47
C GLN A 838 2.69 16.65 -4.59
N ALA A 839 1.97 17.63 -5.17
CA ALA A 839 1.49 18.78 -4.40
C ALA A 839 0.45 18.35 -3.37
N VAL A 840 0.58 18.85 -2.13
CA VAL A 840 -0.35 18.53 -1.04
C VAL A 840 -1.77 19.00 -1.37
N THR A 841 -1.91 20.11 -2.11
CA THR A 841 -3.21 20.60 -2.60
C THR A 841 -3.96 19.58 -3.45
N ASP A 842 -3.24 18.83 -4.28
CA ASP A 842 -3.82 17.84 -5.19
C ASP A 842 -4.22 16.58 -4.41
N LEU A 843 -3.37 16.15 -3.48
CA LEU A 843 -3.63 15.03 -2.57
C LEU A 843 -4.84 15.29 -1.64
N MET A 844 -5.07 16.55 -1.28
CA MET A 844 -6.21 16.97 -0.47
C MET A 844 -7.52 17.01 -1.25
N GLY A 845 -7.47 17.32 -2.56
CA GLY A 845 -8.52 17.11 -3.56
C GLY A 845 -9.98 17.13 -3.05
N ASP A 846 -10.79 16.20 -3.56
CA ASP A 846 -12.18 16.04 -3.12
C ASP A 846 -12.28 15.69 -1.62
N ARG A 847 -11.21 15.21 -0.98
CA ARG A 847 -11.21 14.76 0.42
C ARG A 847 -11.57 15.88 1.38
N LEU A 848 -11.11 17.12 1.13
CA LEU A 848 -11.50 18.27 1.96
C LEU A 848 -13.01 18.54 1.88
N MET A 849 -13.56 18.52 0.66
CA MET A 849 -14.99 18.70 0.44
C MET A 849 -15.79 17.58 1.08
N LEU A 850 -15.38 16.32 0.89
CA LEU A 850 -16.04 15.16 1.49
C LEU A 850 -15.96 15.19 3.02
N THR A 851 -14.83 15.61 3.59
CA THR A 851 -14.69 15.82 5.04
C THR A 851 -15.67 16.87 5.55
N PHE A 852 -15.79 17.99 4.84
CA PHE A 852 -16.76 19.03 5.17
C PHE A 852 -18.21 18.53 5.05
N VAL A 853 -18.56 17.84 3.96
CA VAL A 853 -19.91 17.30 3.72
C VAL A 853 -20.28 16.29 4.79
N VAL A 854 -19.42 15.30 5.08
CA VAL A 854 -19.66 14.32 6.16
C VAL A 854 -19.84 15.02 7.50
N SER A 855 -18.99 16.00 7.82
CA SER A 855 -19.07 16.74 9.08
C SER A 855 -20.36 17.57 9.18
N LEU A 856 -20.76 18.23 8.08
CA LEU A 856 -22.00 19.01 7.99
C LEU A 856 -23.23 18.14 8.20
N PHE A 857 -23.36 17.03 7.47
CA PHE A 857 -24.47 16.09 7.66
C PHE A 857 -24.48 15.47 9.06
N THR A 858 -23.31 15.24 9.66
CA THR A 858 -23.20 14.79 11.06
C THR A 858 -23.73 15.83 12.04
N ILE A 859 -23.37 17.11 11.87
CA ILE A 859 -23.89 18.21 12.72
C ILE A 859 -25.41 18.35 12.53
N LEU A 860 -25.89 18.34 11.29
CA LEU A 860 -27.31 18.45 10.97
C LEU A 860 -28.12 17.30 11.58
N LEU A 861 -27.67 16.05 11.44
CA LEU A 861 -28.30 14.89 12.08
C LEU A 861 -28.27 15.03 13.60
N THR A 862 -27.13 15.43 14.14
CA THR A 862 -26.95 15.64 15.59
C THR A 862 -28.01 16.59 16.12
N TRP A 863 -28.20 17.72 15.45
CA TRP A 863 -29.19 18.72 15.87
C TRP A 863 -30.62 18.26 15.64
N ALA A 864 -30.90 17.64 14.48
CA ALA A 864 -32.21 17.13 14.13
C ALA A 864 -32.74 16.11 15.15
N VAL A 865 -31.85 15.30 15.73
CA VAL A 865 -32.20 14.27 16.73
C VAL A 865 -32.09 14.81 18.16
N ALA A 866 -31.01 15.52 18.49
CA ALA A 866 -30.77 15.95 19.87
C ALA A 866 -31.72 17.06 20.33
N LEU A 867 -32.14 17.96 19.44
CA LEU A 867 -33.05 19.06 19.80
C LEU A 867 -34.43 18.56 20.23
N PRO A 868 -35.17 17.76 19.44
CA PRO A 868 -36.48 17.28 19.85
C PRO A 868 -36.41 16.42 21.11
N ILE A 869 -35.42 15.52 21.19
CA ILE A 869 -35.26 14.61 22.34
C ILE A 869 -34.91 15.40 23.60
N GLY A 870 -33.96 16.33 23.53
CA GLY A 870 -33.55 17.16 24.65
C GLY A 870 -34.67 18.08 25.14
N VAL A 871 -35.44 18.68 24.22
CA VAL A 871 -36.63 19.48 24.57
C VAL A 871 -37.71 18.63 25.24
N TYR A 872 -38.01 17.46 24.68
CA TYR A 872 -38.98 16.53 25.24
C TYR A 872 -38.58 16.08 26.65
N SER A 873 -37.33 15.66 26.82
CA SER A 873 -36.74 15.18 28.06
C SER A 873 -36.75 16.26 29.16
N ALA A 874 -36.48 17.53 28.83
CA ALA A 874 -36.57 18.62 29.80
C ALA A 874 -38.02 19.00 30.17
N VAL A 875 -38.93 19.04 29.20
CA VAL A 875 -40.34 19.39 29.48
C VAL A 875 -41.04 18.29 30.27
N ARG A 876 -40.76 17.02 29.95
CA ARG A 876 -41.28 15.84 30.66
C ARG A 876 -40.23 15.21 31.55
N HIS A 877 -39.49 16.04 32.28
CA HIS A 877 -38.48 15.58 33.24
C HIS A 877 -39.07 14.54 34.22
N TYR A 878 -38.29 13.50 34.52
CA TYR A 878 -38.68 12.34 35.35
C TYR A 878 -39.82 11.47 34.79
N SER A 879 -40.24 11.66 33.53
CA SER A 879 -41.14 10.71 32.86
C SER A 879 -40.39 9.45 32.43
N THR A 880 -41.13 8.36 32.22
CA THR A 880 -40.58 7.12 31.61
C THR A 880 -39.90 7.39 30.26
N GLY A 881 -40.47 8.27 29.43
CA GLY A 881 -39.85 8.69 28.18
C GLY A 881 -38.52 9.42 28.36
N ASP A 882 -38.40 10.28 29.39
CA ASP A 882 -37.14 10.94 29.75
C ASP A 882 -36.07 9.92 30.16
N TYR A 883 -36.42 8.96 31.02
CA TYR A 883 -35.51 7.89 31.43
C TYR A 883 -35.04 7.02 30.25
N VAL A 884 -35.95 6.61 29.36
CA VAL A 884 -35.61 5.79 28.18
C VAL A 884 -34.69 6.55 27.23
N LEU A 885 -35.04 7.79 26.87
CA LEU A 885 -34.26 8.59 25.93
C LEU A 885 -32.88 8.97 26.51
N THR A 886 -32.83 9.26 27.81
CA THR A 886 -31.58 9.52 28.54
C THR A 886 -30.71 8.27 28.58
N PHE A 887 -31.28 7.10 28.86
CA PHE A 887 -30.57 5.81 28.85
C PHE A 887 -30.00 5.48 27.46
N LEU A 888 -30.79 5.65 26.40
CA LEU A 888 -30.32 5.50 25.02
C LEU A 888 -29.18 6.49 24.71
N GLY A 889 -29.26 7.73 25.22
CA GLY A 889 -28.16 8.67 25.18
C GLY A 889 -26.92 8.17 25.93
N PHE A 890 -27.05 7.60 27.12
CA PHE A 890 -25.92 6.98 27.84
C PHE A 890 -25.27 5.85 27.06
N LEU A 891 -26.05 5.00 26.39
CA LEU A 891 -25.52 3.95 25.52
C LEU A 891 -24.72 4.53 24.36
N GLY A 892 -25.26 5.52 23.63
CA GLY A 892 -24.56 6.17 22.53
C GLY A 892 -23.24 6.86 22.94
N MET A 893 -23.14 7.32 24.18
CA MET A 893 -21.92 7.91 24.74
C MET A 893 -20.90 6.87 25.22
N SER A 894 -21.35 5.67 25.57
CA SER A 894 -20.50 4.62 26.17
C SER A 894 -19.87 3.72 25.11
N VAL A 895 -20.46 3.65 23.91
CA VAL A 895 -19.95 2.84 22.80
C VAL A 895 -18.91 3.65 22.03
N PRO A 896 -17.66 3.15 21.90
CA PRO A 896 -16.66 3.80 21.06
C PRO A 896 -17.15 3.87 19.59
N PRO A 897 -17.01 5.02 18.90
CA PRO A 897 -17.52 5.18 17.54
C PRO A 897 -16.97 4.16 16.54
N PHE A 898 -15.68 3.81 16.63
CA PHE A 898 -15.10 2.79 15.75
C PHE A 898 -15.71 1.40 15.98
N LEU A 899 -16.04 1.05 17.23
CA LEU A 899 -16.69 -0.22 17.55
C LEU A 899 -18.12 -0.23 17.00
N LEU A 900 -18.82 0.89 17.12
CA LEU A 900 -20.13 1.06 16.48
C LEU A 900 -20.04 0.92 14.96
N ALA A 901 -18.99 1.45 14.33
CA ALA A 901 -18.73 1.26 12.90
C ALA A 901 -18.57 -0.22 12.54
N LEU A 902 -17.74 -0.97 13.28
CA LEU A 902 -17.52 -2.40 13.05
C LEU A 902 -18.80 -3.22 13.23
N VAL A 903 -19.57 -2.95 14.28
CA VAL A 903 -20.86 -3.63 14.52
C VAL A 903 -21.85 -3.29 13.42
N LEU A 904 -21.98 -2.01 13.04
CA LEU A 904 -22.87 -1.60 11.96
C LEU A 904 -22.47 -2.23 10.63
N MET A 905 -21.16 -2.34 10.36
CA MET A 905 -20.62 -2.97 9.16
C MET A 905 -20.96 -4.46 9.14
N TYR A 906 -20.73 -5.17 10.25
CA TYR A 906 -21.12 -6.57 10.38
C TYR A 906 -22.63 -6.78 10.19
N LEU A 907 -23.47 -6.00 10.90
CA LEU A 907 -24.93 -6.13 10.81
C LEU A 907 -25.45 -5.77 9.42
N SER A 908 -24.91 -4.73 8.79
CA SER A 908 -25.29 -4.29 7.45
C SER A 908 -24.96 -5.37 6.42
N THR A 909 -23.77 -5.95 6.49
CA THR A 909 -23.37 -7.04 5.58
C THR A 909 -24.19 -8.30 5.83
N GLN A 910 -24.37 -8.72 7.09
CA GLN A 910 -25.02 -9.98 7.41
C GLN A 910 -26.54 -9.97 7.24
N TYR A 911 -27.22 -8.88 7.60
CA TYR A 911 -28.69 -8.83 7.59
C TYR A 911 -29.25 -8.02 6.43
N LEU A 912 -28.57 -6.96 6.00
CA LEU A 912 -29.06 -6.08 4.93
C LEU A 912 -28.43 -6.41 3.57
N GLY A 913 -27.29 -7.12 3.55
CA GLY A 913 -26.51 -7.33 2.33
C GLY A 913 -25.92 -6.04 1.76
N ILE A 914 -25.82 -4.99 2.57
CA ILE A 914 -25.34 -3.66 2.14
C ILE A 914 -23.91 -3.46 2.65
N ASN A 915 -23.01 -3.12 1.75
CA ASN A 915 -21.66 -2.70 2.09
C ASN A 915 -21.66 -1.20 2.44
N ILE A 916 -21.19 -0.86 3.65
CA ILE A 916 -21.12 0.52 4.15
C ILE A 916 -19.69 1.08 4.16
N SER A 917 -18.75 0.40 3.49
CA SER A 917 -17.38 0.85 3.27
C SER A 917 -17.36 1.90 2.16
N GLY A 918 -16.55 2.94 2.34
CA GLY A 918 -16.42 4.06 1.41
C GLY A 918 -17.59 5.05 1.45
N LEU A 919 -17.49 6.08 0.60
CA LEU A 919 -18.58 7.05 0.36
C LEU A 919 -19.24 6.86 -1.00
N PHE A 920 -18.71 5.96 -1.82
CA PHE A 920 -19.16 5.68 -3.18
C PHE A 920 -18.97 4.19 -3.46
N SER A 921 -19.80 3.64 -4.33
CA SER A 921 -19.49 2.35 -4.96
C SER A 921 -18.23 2.47 -5.82
N LEU A 922 -17.49 1.37 -6.03
CA LEU A 922 -16.23 1.37 -6.80
C LEU A 922 -16.37 1.98 -8.20
N ARG A 923 -17.53 1.82 -8.85
CA ARG A 923 -17.86 2.44 -10.14
C ARG A 923 -17.86 3.97 -10.06
N TYR A 924 -18.65 4.55 -9.16
CA TYR A 924 -18.75 6.01 -9.00
C TYR A 924 -17.54 6.62 -8.30
N ALA A 925 -16.83 5.81 -7.51
CA ALA A 925 -15.54 6.17 -6.95
C ALA A 925 -14.53 6.43 -8.07
N ALA A 926 -14.46 5.58 -9.11
CA ALA A 926 -13.55 5.73 -10.25
C ALA A 926 -13.92 6.86 -11.23
N GLN A 927 -15.17 7.30 -11.24
CA GLN A 927 -15.63 8.37 -12.11
C GLN A 927 -15.05 9.74 -11.68
N PRO A 928 -14.38 10.49 -12.58
CA PRO A 928 -13.73 11.75 -12.22
C PRO A 928 -14.68 12.96 -12.14
N TRP A 929 -15.77 13.00 -12.90
CA TRP A 929 -16.74 14.11 -12.84
C TRP A 929 -17.83 13.90 -11.78
N TRP A 930 -18.55 14.98 -11.48
CA TRP A 930 -19.77 14.96 -10.67
C TRP A 930 -20.99 15.00 -11.58
N ASP A 931 -21.92 14.07 -11.36
CA ASP A 931 -23.23 14.06 -11.98
C ASP A 931 -24.30 13.70 -10.94
N TRP A 932 -25.55 13.74 -11.37
CA TRP A 932 -26.67 13.42 -10.50
C TRP A 932 -26.63 11.96 -9.98
N PRO A 933 -26.34 10.93 -10.81
CA PRO A 933 -26.16 9.56 -10.32
C PRO A 933 -25.10 9.43 -9.22
N LYS A 934 -23.91 10.02 -9.39
CA LYS A 934 -22.85 9.99 -8.37
C LYS A 934 -23.23 10.73 -7.10
N PHE A 935 -23.97 11.84 -7.22
CA PHE A 935 -24.49 12.56 -6.05
C PHE A 935 -25.53 11.71 -5.29
N MET A 936 -26.42 11.01 -6.01
CA MET A 936 -27.36 10.07 -5.39
C MET A 936 -26.63 8.87 -4.76
N ASP A 937 -25.57 8.38 -5.39
CA ASP A 937 -24.71 7.34 -4.82
C ASP A 937 -24.09 7.79 -3.51
N LEU A 938 -23.55 9.00 -3.43
CA LEU A 938 -23.04 9.58 -2.18
C LEU A 938 -24.12 9.57 -1.08
N LEU A 939 -25.34 10.03 -1.37
CA LEU A 939 -26.42 10.07 -0.37
C LEU A 939 -26.81 8.68 0.13
N ARG A 940 -26.69 7.63 -0.70
CA ARG A 940 -26.94 6.23 -0.32
C ARG A 940 -25.86 5.65 0.61
N HIS A 941 -24.65 6.21 0.61
CA HIS A 941 -23.53 5.71 1.41
C HIS A 941 -23.21 6.60 2.62
N ILE A 942 -23.48 7.91 2.56
CA ILE A 942 -23.08 8.88 3.59
C ILE A 942 -23.78 8.70 4.94
N TRP A 943 -24.95 8.06 4.99
CA TRP A 943 -25.71 7.89 6.23
C TRP A 943 -24.93 7.07 7.27
N ALA A 944 -24.17 6.06 6.86
CA ALA A 944 -23.42 5.18 7.76
C ALA A 944 -22.36 5.94 8.58
N PRO A 945 -21.42 6.68 7.96
CA PRO A 945 -20.47 7.48 8.72
C PRO A 945 -21.15 8.61 9.51
N VAL A 946 -22.23 9.19 9.01
CA VAL A 946 -22.98 10.25 9.70
C VAL A 946 -23.63 9.75 11.00
N ILE A 947 -24.21 8.54 11.00
CA ILE A 947 -24.76 7.92 12.21
C ILE A 947 -23.65 7.57 13.20
N VAL A 948 -22.58 6.95 12.72
CA VAL A 948 -21.47 6.51 13.58
C VAL A 948 -20.78 7.70 14.27
N LEU A 949 -20.44 8.73 13.49
CA LEU A 949 -19.82 9.95 14.01
C LEU A 949 -20.80 10.77 14.87
N GLY A 950 -22.10 10.74 14.52
CA GLY A 950 -23.13 11.50 15.21
C GLY A 950 -23.61 10.89 16.53
N ALA A 951 -23.54 9.57 16.72
CA ALA A 951 -24.15 8.88 17.87
C ALA A 951 -23.68 9.45 19.23
N GLY A 952 -22.37 9.61 19.40
CA GLY A 952 -21.80 10.21 20.61
C GLY A 952 -22.17 11.69 20.77
N SER A 953 -22.12 12.46 19.68
CA SER A 953 -22.49 13.88 19.67
C SER A 953 -23.98 14.07 20.00
N ILE A 954 -24.88 13.25 19.46
CA ILE A 954 -26.33 13.26 19.75
C ILE A 954 -26.55 13.07 21.24
N ALA A 955 -25.92 12.05 21.82
CA ALA A 955 -26.05 11.73 23.22
C ALA A 955 -25.61 12.90 24.12
N VAL A 956 -24.45 13.51 23.84
CA VAL A 956 -23.92 14.64 24.62
C VAL A 956 -24.86 15.83 24.49
N MET A 957 -25.30 16.09 23.27
CA MET A 957 -26.09 17.26 22.93
C MET A 957 -27.53 17.19 23.46
N ILE A 958 -28.12 16.00 23.59
CA ILE A 958 -29.39 15.79 24.32
C ILE A 958 -29.27 16.27 25.76
N ARG A 959 -28.18 15.92 26.45
CA ARG A 959 -27.97 16.31 27.86
C ARG A 959 -27.75 17.81 28.01
N VAL A 960 -26.94 18.39 27.12
CA VAL A 960 -26.72 19.85 27.09
C VAL A 960 -28.05 20.57 26.88
N MET A 961 -28.86 20.16 25.90
CA MET A 961 -30.19 20.75 25.68
C MET A 961 -31.09 20.61 26.90
N ARG A 962 -31.13 19.41 27.49
CA ARG A 962 -31.99 19.11 28.63
C ARG A 962 -31.62 19.99 29.83
N ALA A 963 -30.34 20.06 30.17
CA ALA A 963 -29.84 20.87 31.28
C ALA A 963 -30.13 22.36 31.07
N ASN A 964 -29.75 22.90 29.90
CA ASN A 964 -29.96 24.31 29.58
C ASN A 964 -31.45 24.69 29.58
N LEU A 965 -32.30 23.82 29.01
CA LEU A 965 -33.73 24.10 28.95
C LEU A 965 -34.37 24.02 30.34
N LEU A 966 -33.94 23.09 31.20
CA LEU A 966 -34.43 23.02 32.58
C LEU A 966 -34.10 24.29 33.38
N ASP A 967 -32.92 24.86 33.16
CA ASP A 967 -32.51 26.13 33.81
C ASP A 967 -33.29 27.32 33.25
N GLU A 968 -33.53 27.38 31.94
CA GLU A 968 -34.29 28.47 31.31
C GLU A 968 -35.79 28.42 31.66
N LEU A 969 -36.38 27.23 31.78
CA LEU A 969 -37.81 27.05 32.08
C LEU A 969 -38.24 27.67 33.42
N LYS A 970 -37.31 27.83 34.37
CA LYS A 970 -37.57 28.39 35.71
C LYS A 970 -37.42 29.92 35.77
N LYS A 971 -37.03 30.59 34.68
CA LYS A 971 -36.74 32.03 34.71
C LYS A 971 -38.01 32.89 34.71
N PRO A 972 -37.98 34.08 35.35
CA PRO A 972 -39.16 34.94 35.51
C PRO A 972 -39.87 35.32 34.20
N TYR A 973 -39.12 35.50 33.11
CA TYR A 973 -39.72 35.86 31.81
C TYR A 973 -40.58 34.72 31.22
N VAL A 974 -40.28 33.45 31.52
CA VAL A 974 -41.07 32.28 31.10
C VAL A 974 -42.38 32.21 31.89
N VAL A 975 -42.28 32.44 33.21
CA VAL A 975 -43.45 32.49 34.11
C VAL A 975 -44.40 33.62 33.69
N ALA A 976 -43.86 34.81 33.40
CA ALA A 976 -44.64 35.94 32.92
C ALA A 976 -45.32 35.67 31.57
N ALA A 977 -44.62 35.05 30.62
CA ALA A 977 -45.20 34.65 29.34
C ALA A 977 -46.32 33.59 29.50
N ARG A 978 -46.17 32.68 30.47
CA ARG A 978 -47.20 31.68 30.81
C ARG A 978 -48.42 32.34 31.43
N ALA A 979 -48.23 33.28 32.36
CA ALA A 979 -49.29 34.05 32.98
C ALA A 979 -50.08 34.91 31.97
N LYS A 980 -49.43 35.38 30.90
CA LYS A 980 -50.06 36.08 29.75
C LYS A 980 -50.88 35.16 28.82
N GLY A 981 -51.00 33.87 29.11
CA GLY A 981 -51.82 32.93 28.32
C GLY A 981 -51.22 32.53 26.98
N VAL A 982 -49.91 32.70 26.76
CA VAL A 982 -49.27 32.26 25.51
C VAL A 982 -49.36 30.74 25.37
N ARG A 983 -49.87 30.25 24.23
CA ARG A 983 -50.03 28.81 23.95
C ARG A 983 -48.73 28.02 24.25
N PRO A 984 -48.79 26.84 24.90
CA PRO A 984 -47.61 26.13 25.42
C PRO A 984 -46.48 25.89 24.41
N LEU A 985 -46.80 25.41 23.20
CA LEU A 985 -45.79 25.16 22.15
C LEU A 985 -45.16 26.46 21.64
N LYS A 986 -45.97 27.51 21.45
CA LYS A 986 -45.49 28.83 21.03
C LYS A 986 -44.64 29.48 22.11
N LEU A 987 -45.01 29.32 23.38
CA LEU A 987 -44.23 29.78 24.52
C LEU A 987 -42.86 29.08 24.57
N LEU A 988 -42.85 27.75 24.48
CA LEU A 988 -41.65 26.93 24.60
C LEU A 988 -40.60 27.28 23.52
N TRP A 989 -41.00 27.25 22.24
CA TRP A 989 -40.08 27.50 21.13
C TRP A 989 -39.64 28.97 21.01
N LYS A 990 -40.53 29.92 21.33
CA LYS A 990 -40.23 31.35 21.19
C LYS A 990 -39.29 31.89 22.28
N TYR A 991 -39.39 31.36 23.50
CA TYR A 991 -38.72 31.94 24.68
C TYR A 991 -37.57 31.04 25.19
N PRO A 992 -37.79 29.98 26.00
CA PRO A 992 -36.70 29.25 26.65
C PRO A 992 -35.89 28.38 25.68
N VAL A 993 -36.50 27.76 24.65
CA VAL A 993 -35.74 26.92 23.70
C VAL A 993 -34.76 27.76 22.89
N ARG A 994 -35.17 28.93 22.40
CA ARG A 994 -34.29 29.84 21.66
C ARG A 994 -33.01 30.17 22.44
N LEU A 995 -33.11 30.32 23.76
CA LEU A 995 -31.97 30.62 24.61
C LEU A 995 -31.16 29.36 24.96
N ALA A 996 -31.82 28.23 25.18
CA ALA A 996 -31.17 26.94 25.42
C ALA A 996 -30.37 26.43 24.20
N LEU A 997 -30.64 26.94 23.00
CA LEU A 997 -29.88 26.69 21.77
C LEU A 997 -28.49 27.34 21.75
N ASN A 998 -28.20 28.31 22.63
CA ASN A 998 -26.91 29.02 22.59
C ASN A 998 -25.72 28.05 22.62
N PRO A 999 -25.65 27.02 23.49
CA PRO A 999 -24.55 26.06 23.48
C PRO A 999 -24.48 25.13 22.27
N PHE A 1000 -25.59 24.91 21.57
CA PHE A 1000 -25.57 24.16 20.30
C PHE A 1000 -24.82 24.96 19.25
N VAL A 1001 -25.20 26.23 19.12
CA VAL A 1001 -24.62 27.14 18.13
C VAL A 1001 -23.17 27.46 18.48
N SER A 1002 -22.86 27.70 19.75
CA SER A 1002 -21.49 27.96 20.19
C SER A 1002 -20.58 26.73 20.06
N GLY A 1003 -21.16 25.54 20.18
CA GLY A 1003 -20.47 24.26 20.07
C GLY A 1003 -20.04 23.91 18.65
N VAL A 1004 -20.61 24.53 17.59
CA VAL A 1004 -20.23 24.27 16.19
C VAL A 1004 -18.73 24.45 15.97
N GLY A 1005 -18.15 25.48 16.61
CA GLY A 1005 -16.73 25.81 16.47
C GLY A 1005 -15.79 24.72 16.97
N THR A 1006 -16.21 23.93 17.96
CA THR A 1006 -15.42 22.81 18.51
C THR A 1006 -15.83 21.46 17.93
N LEU A 1007 -17.11 21.28 17.60
CA LEU A 1007 -17.64 20.05 17.01
C LEU A 1007 -16.98 19.72 15.68
N PHE A 1008 -16.76 20.72 14.81
CA PHE A 1008 -16.17 20.47 13.50
C PHE A 1008 -14.74 19.91 13.61
N PRO A 1009 -13.76 20.55 14.30
CA PRO A 1009 -12.44 19.96 14.52
C PRO A 1009 -12.47 18.59 15.22
N GLN A 1010 -13.37 18.42 16.19
CA GLN A 1010 -13.52 17.14 16.91
C GLN A 1010 -14.01 16.02 16.00
N LEU A 1011 -14.95 16.29 15.09
CA LEU A 1011 -15.42 15.29 14.12
C LEU A 1011 -14.32 14.88 13.14
N VAL A 1012 -13.49 15.82 12.72
CA VAL A 1012 -12.39 15.52 11.80
C VAL A 1012 -11.25 14.77 12.50
N SER A 1013 -10.86 15.20 13.70
CA SER A 1013 -9.78 14.57 14.48
C SER A 1013 -10.21 13.24 15.11
N GLY A 1014 -11.34 13.23 15.82
CA GLY A 1014 -11.91 12.05 16.48
C GLY A 1014 -12.54 11.04 15.52
N GLY A 1015 -12.86 11.46 14.30
CA GLY A 1015 -13.36 10.60 13.23
C GLY A 1015 -12.29 9.85 12.44
N ALA A 1016 -10.99 10.05 12.72
CA ALA A 1016 -9.92 9.44 11.92
C ALA A 1016 -9.97 7.91 11.94
N ILE A 1017 -10.17 7.30 13.12
CA ILE A 1017 -10.29 5.84 13.25
C ILE A 1017 -11.55 5.35 12.53
N VAL A 1018 -12.67 6.06 12.67
CA VAL A 1018 -13.92 5.73 11.96
C VAL A 1018 -13.72 5.82 10.44
N ALA A 1019 -13.00 6.84 9.97
CA ALA A 1019 -12.68 7.01 8.56
C ALA A 1019 -11.79 5.87 8.02
N ILE A 1020 -10.86 5.36 8.81
CA ILE A 1020 -10.05 4.20 8.43
C ILE A 1020 -10.89 2.93 8.39
N VAL A 1021 -11.68 2.67 9.44
CA VAL A 1021 -12.53 1.47 9.54
C VAL A 1021 -13.58 1.42 8.43
N LEU A 1022 -14.22 2.57 8.13
CA LEU A 1022 -15.19 2.67 7.05
C LEU A 1022 -14.52 2.99 5.69
N SER A 1023 -13.19 3.03 5.59
CA SER A 1023 -12.47 3.37 4.35
C SER A 1023 -12.93 4.66 3.66
N LEU A 1024 -13.23 5.71 4.44
CA LEU A 1024 -13.75 6.97 3.94
C LEU A 1024 -12.64 7.80 3.26
N PRO A 1025 -12.88 8.36 2.06
CA PRO A 1025 -11.93 9.24 1.37
C PRO A 1025 -11.94 10.66 1.97
N THR A 1026 -11.56 10.80 3.25
CA THR A 1026 -11.47 12.07 3.98
C THR A 1026 -10.02 12.49 4.22
N VAL A 1027 -9.82 13.68 4.80
CA VAL A 1027 -8.49 14.23 5.09
C VAL A 1027 -7.79 13.46 6.22
N SER A 1028 -8.53 12.86 7.15
CA SER A 1028 -7.97 12.26 8.35
C SER A 1028 -7.10 11.01 8.08
N PRO A 1029 -7.49 10.05 7.21
CA PRO A 1029 -6.60 8.96 6.81
C PRO A 1029 -5.35 9.44 6.09
N LEU A 1030 -5.45 10.50 5.28
CA LEU A 1030 -4.29 11.10 4.61
C LEU A 1030 -3.30 11.70 5.62
N LEU A 1031 -3.81 12.39 6.65
CA LEU A 1031 -2.99 12.93 7.74
C LEU A 1031 -2.28 11.81 8.51
N LEU A 1032 -3.00 10.73 8.85
CA LEU A 1032 -2.39 9.59 9.54
C LEU A 1032 -1.28 8.95 8.70
N ASN A 1033 -1.52 8.71 7.41
CA ASN A 1033 -0.51 8.17 6.51
C ASN A 1033 0.73 9.08 6.42
N GLY A 1034 0.54 10.40 6.34
CA GLY A 1034 1.65 11.36 6.37
C GLY A 1034 2.47 11.31 7.65
N LEU A 1035 1.82 11.13 8.80
CA LEU A 1035 2.50 10.95 10.09
C LEU A 1035 3.27 9.62 10.15
N MET A 1036 2.66 8.53 9.69
CA MET A 1036 3.29 7.20 9.69
C MET A 1036 4.48 7.12 8.73
N ASN A 1037 4.40 7.77 7.58
CA ASN A 1037 5.46 7.80 6.56
C ASN A 1037 6.47 8.95 6.77
N GLN A 1038 6.38 9.67 7.90
CA GLN A 1038 7.26 10.81 8.22
C GLN A 1038 7.27 11.93 7.16
N ASP A 1039 6.17 12.10 6.43
CA ASP A 1039 5.97 13.18 5.47
C ASP A 1039 5.58 14.48 6.20
N THR A 1040 6.60 15.15 6.72
CA THR A 1040 6.44 16.29 7.63
C THR A 1040 5.70 17.47 6.99
N TYR A 1041 5.94 17.77 5.71
CA TYR A 1041 5.25 18.86 5.02
C TYR A 1041 3.78 18.55 4.75
N MET A 1042 3.46 17.32 4.35
CA MET A 1042 2.07 16.91 4.18
C MET A 1042 1.33 17.00 5.53
N ALA A 1043 1.89 16.41 6.59
CA ALA A 1043 1.27 16.44 7.92
C ALA A 1043 1.10 17.87 8.45
N ALA A 1044 2.12 18.73 8.31
CA ALA A 1044 2.07 20.12 8.77
C ALA A 1044 0.98 20.92 8.06
N SER A 1045 0.92 20.82 6.73
CA SER A 1045 -0.06 21.55 5.92
C SER A 1045 -1.49 21.05 6.17
N LEU A 1046 -1.68 19.74 6.34
CA LEU A 1046 -2.98 19.18 6.72
C LEU A 1046 -3.45 19.68 8.09
N LEU A 1047 -2.58 19.65 9.10
CA LEU A 1047 -2.87 20.18 10.43
C LEU A 1047 -3.22 21.67 10.37
N MET A 1048 -2.50 22.46 9.57
CA MET A 1048 -2.81 23.88 9.39
C MET A 1048 -4.17 24.12 8.74
N VAL A 1049 -4.55 23.34 7.73
CA VAL A 1049 -5.88 23.45 7.12
C VAL A 1049 -6.97 23.06 8.11
N LEU A 1050 -6.76 22.01 8.92
CA LEU A 1050 -7.70 21.63 9.97
C LEU A 1050 -7.84 22.72 11.04
N SER A 1051 -6.73 23.35 11.45
CA SER A 1051 -6.74 24.48 12.38
C SER A 1051 -7.46 25.68 11.78
N LEU A 1052 -7.23 26.01 10.51
CA LEU A 1052 -7.94 27.07 9.81
C LEU A 1052 -9.45 26.81 9.79
N LEU A 1053 -9.86 25.60 9.44
CA LEU A 1053 -11.28 25.20 9.44
C LEU A 1053 -11.89 25.30 10.85
N GLY A 1054 -11.16 24.94 11.91
CA GLY A 1054 -11.62 25.10 13.28
C GLY A 1054 -11.81 26.55 13.72
N VAL A 1055 -10.87 27.42 13.35
CA VAL A 1055 -10.97 28.86 13.63
C VAL A 1055 -12.12 29.49 12.84
N VAL A 1056 -12.30 29.10 11.56
CA VAL A 1056 -13.46 29.51 10.74
C VAL A 1056 -14.77 28.98 11.32
N GLY A 1057 -14.82 27.72 11.77
CA GLY A 1057 -15.98 27.15 12.44
C GLY A 1057 -16.37 27.92 13.70
N THR A 1058 -15.37 28.38 14.45
CA THR A 1058 -15.58 29.24 15.64
C THR A 1058 -16.17 30.60 15.25
N LEU A 1059 -15.68 31.21 14.16
CA LEU A 1059 -16.25 32.45 13.61
C LEU A 1059 -17.71 32.24 13.16
N VAL A 1060 -18.02 31.14 12.47
CA VAL A 1060 -19.40 30.80 12.07
C VAL A 1060 -20.30 30.67 13.31
N SER A 1061 -19.82 29.97 14.33
CA SER A 1061 -20.48 29.88 15.64
C SER A 1061 -20.77 31.26 16.24
N ASP A 1062 -19.77 32.15 16.28
CA ASP A 1062 -19.91 33.52 16.79
C ASP A 1062 -20.95 34.34 15.99
N LEU A 1063 -20.97 34.20 14.67
CA LEU A 1063 -21.95 34.88 13.79
C LEU A 1063 -23.37 34.33 13.99
N LEU A 1064 -23.52 33.02 14.11
CA LEU A 1064 -24.82 32.40 14.39
C LEU A 1064 -25.32 32.78 15.79
N LEU A 1065 -24.44 32.92 16.78
CA LEU A 1065 -24.78 33.43 18.11
C LEU A 1065 -25.28 34.88 18.05
N LEU A 1066 -24.62 35.75 17.26
CA LEU A 1066 -25.05 37.14 17.03
C LEU A 1066 -26.45 37.23 16.40
N TRP A 1067 -26.84 36.22 15.61
CA TRP A 1067 -28.18 36.10 15.04
C TRP A 1067 -29.20 35.53 16.04
N LEU A 1068 -28.81 34.50 16.79
CA LEU A 1068 -29.68 33.79 17.73
C LEU A 1068 -29.99 34.63 18.98
N ASP A 1069 -29.00 35.28 19.58
CA ASP A 1069 -29.12 36.09 20.81
C ASP A 1069 -28.80 37.58 20.55
N PRO A 1070 -29.83 38.45 20.46
CA PRO A 1070 -29.66 39.88 20.24
C PRO A 1070 -28.84 40.59 21.34
N ARG A 1071 -28.73 40.02 22.55
CA ARG A 1071 -27.99 40.64 23.66
C ARG A 1071 -26.50 40.74 23.38
N ILE A 1072 -25.96 39.83 22.56
CA ILE A 1072 -24.56 39.82 22.15
C ILE A 1072 -24.23 41.04 21.26
N ARG A 1073 -25.23 41.61 20.57
CA ARG A 1073 -25.07 42.87 19.81
C ARG A 1073 -24.92 44.09 20.72
N LEU A 1074 -25.54 44.07 21.90
CA LEU A 1074 -25.67 45.22 22.80
C LEU A 1074 -24.46 45.39 23.73
N THR A 1075 -23.70 44.33 24.00
CA THR A 1075 -22.49 44.36 24.84
C THR A 1075 -21.22 44.77 24.08
N GLY A 1076 -21.27 44.91 22.76
CA GLY A 1076 -20.14 45.36 21.92
C GLY A 1076 -19.74 46.83 22.07
N GLY A 1077 -20.39 47.59 22.97
CA GLY A 1077 -20.10 49.00 23.25
C GLY A 1077 -19.69 49.31 24.69
N SER A 1078 -19.41 48.30 25.52
CA SER A 1078 -18.98 48.51 26.90
C SER A 1078 -17.98 47.43 27.33
N LYS A 1079 -16.71 47.67 26.99
CA LYS A 1079 -15.53 47.40 27.81
C LYS A 1079 -14.28 47.95 27.14
#